data_AF-A0A933JL12-F1
#
_entry.id   AF-A0A933JL12-F1
#
_cell.length_a   1.000
_cell.length_b   1.000
_cell.length_c   1.000
_cell.angle_alpha   90.00
_cell.angle_beta   90.00
_cell.angle_gamma   90.00
#
_symmetry.space_group_name_H-M   'P 1'
#
loop_
_entity.id
_entity.type
_entity.pdbx_description
1 polymer ?
#
loop_
_entity_poly.entity_id
_entity_poly.type
_entity_poly.pdbx_seq_one_letter_code
_entity_poly.pdbx_strand_id
1 'polypeptide(L)'
;MVIKSILPKLNPLAGAAAKSKAKAKPIKAKVAKATSAPADALESTNKSAAVASITPTQAPSAPSIPGVSETFPVQALESLDAKGLSGQTFMLDGGSLRGLKLRTRRIIDGDKPGFEILFKLTSSKIPGLLEKLDKAGASTTDLSFRGLELGEDGVAKLNAAKGVISTSSTHAPPDLDNTATKWVRRLEDQKGGVIEVVNDKAALAVRGLVRIQLSGDDKTCNKQLDGLIKSLGLQSIFAPPTTHSKQVHALMHVLWQVDSKQADKLAKGDLDKVKPADLVKTLEKLGYSKERISGLRYEDTFEGHFSVVDPQQAEELAKAGARYLYSTVTSPEHVLSILRNGQKSSLQRYEDGMIVNGMSTIADFSTGGAVGVFTRLVTQDAIYNGQGWTGRTYKLLQSYKQLGRTDWYGWNGDYFGRRWDLDSKVNFGRGLVESIDDGKTYKTTNELIFTAGNRPENIERVIATTESDRQKLIEHLEKQGYQPHNGLSLSEFVVLSPKFLPYGPSPYDVTDPKKFASEALAAAKTGSSAQLRWFLIEGPADAGAKAELEKKCLLDPKLRQYALDAAKISGRFAMAPEELGKLIKQLKSKKTKEGPKILEALVKSAAEALFRSGAKEAAALLASKPSKASYPGPYELSDDVWVRIYESLAKLEGGTTNPCFELAMKTRAEKLLKDGNAGFRKFLQSTPLVNPADPAAWLAAEAKKVAGGGESLELALFVAQTQPDSMGQVRKQLLAADGHKTVEILRSTLVEQKDLGMSGQELNTLLDSLPADSASKKVLFDEFPDALLRTGDADLLAKLEAHHGTKSPQLAINDSTRWTQLAEALVAKKGALPAGFLSNVLGRGAYWLQHSAEFMKRLGELDHLFDLSDPTAYLAEATQNWKAGSPAPLKLMWLLLGPEETRPFRAQAAVATLRSNDYYVRNALHYAKTYSGKDALPLDAAELNSVMKQLTDDPKDANAKTTFLSTAGRQILTKGDATSFGLLKAHFEKNPSEDPAGQLGVSYAPMREVLDELAARKDDLGKQTYRWLVETSASHALKTSRTEFIAHVLAQKLDLSDLALDLDKALALVKQIAESQYYYGTQSISEGTKWLLFRGAKSPDDALMEKIIASIDKWKFQPNQKKGFIDALSELAPDWKAKLQTA
;
A
#
# COMPACT_ATOMS: atom_id res chain seq x y z
N MET A 1 16.83 43.01 58.64
CA MET A 1 18.05 43.78 58.30
C MET A 1 18.41 43.44 56.85
N VAL A 2 18.38 44.36 55.85
CA VAL A 2 19.19 45.60 55.64
C VAL A 2 20.49 45.26 54.87
N ILE A 3 20.91 45.89 53.75
CA ILE A 3 20.35 46.93 52.84
C ILE A 3 21.09 46.91 51.46
N LYS A 4 20.43 47.45 50.39
CA LYS A 4 20.87 48.05 49.08
C LYS A 4 22.38 47.97 48.64
N SER A 5 22.72 47.90 47.34
CA SER A 5 22.53 48.96 46.30
C SER A 5 23.24 48.55 44.96
N ILE A 6 23.16 49.16 43.75
CA ILE A 6 22.28 50.16 43.09
C ILE A 6 22.45 50.08 41.53
N LEU A 7 21.57 50.74 40.74
CA LEU A 7 21.56 50.88 39.25
C LEU A 7 22.33 52.17 38.78
N PRO A 8 22.65 52.46 37.48
CA PRO A 8 21.64 53.13 36.61
C PRO A 8 21.82 53.17 35.05
N LYS A 9 20.75 53.64 34.36
CA LYS A 9 20.62 54.21 32.97
C LYS A 9 20.72 53.22 31.78
N LEU A 10 19.76 53.19 30.84
CA LEU A 10 19.60 54.22 29.78
C LEU A 10 18.20 54.25 29.10
N ASN A 11 17.73 55.47 28.81
CA ASN A 11 16.72 55.90 27.82
C ASN A 11 16.75 57.47 27.85
N PRO A 12 16.20 58.27 26.89
CA PRO A 12 15.56 57.94 25.61
C PRO A 12 15.94 58.85 24.38
N LEU A 13 15.35 58.56 23.20
CA LEU A 13 14.88 59.45 22.09
C LEU A 13 15.73 60.62 21.50
N ALA A 14 15.87 60.66 20.15
CA ALA A 14 15.43 61.75 19.20
C ALA A 14 16.36 62.05 17.98
N GLY A 15 15.77 62.45 16.83
CA GLY A 15 16.37 63.19 15.69
C GLY A 15 17.26 62.40 14.69
N ALA A 16 17.09 62.26 13.37
CA ALA A 16 16.43 62.97 12.24
C ALA A 16 17.39 63.79 11.32
N ALA A 17 17.68 63.31 10.08
CA ALA A 17 17.79 64.11 8.82
C ALA A 17 18.25 63.30 7.56
N ALA A 18 17.42 63.33 6.49
CA ALA A 18 17.67 63.34 5.01
C ALA A 18 18.85 62.56 4.33
N LYS A 19 18.78 62.05 3.08
CA LYS A 19 18.08 62.51 1.85
C LYS A 19 17.73 61.39 0.83
N SER A 20 16.50 61.43 0.26
CA SER A 20 16.10 61.29 -1.19
C SER A 20 16.48 60.04 -2.04
N LYS A 21 15.72 59.53 -3.03
CA LYS A 21 14.55 60.00 -3.84
C LYS A 21 13.62 58.83 -4.31
N ALA A 22 12.32 59.12 -4.51
CA ALA A 22 11.34 58.67 -5.56
C ALA A 22 11.31 57.18 -6.05
N LYS A 23 10.18 56.55 -6.43
CA LYS A 23 8.71 56.79 -6.63
C LYS A 23 8.06 55.36 -6.59
N ALA A 24 6.76 55.07 -6.40
CA ALA A 24 5.48 55.79 -6.55
C ALA A 24 4.45 55.31 -5.48
N LYS A 25 3.20 55.82 -5.51
CA LYS A 25 2.13 55.53 -4.51
C LYS A 25 0.81 55.00 -5.13
N PRO A 26 -0.08 54.36 -4.34
CA PRO A 26 -1.25 53.57 -4.79
C PRO A 26 -2.58 54.31 -4.56
N ILE A 27 -3.73 53.61 -4.63
CA ILE A 27 -4.93 53.85 -3.78
C ILE A 27 -5.88 52.63 -3.74
N LYS A 28 -6.65 52.49 -2.65
CA LYS A 28 -7.68 51.45 -2.39
C LYS A 28 -9.09 51.95 -2.73
N ALA A 29 -10.05 51.04 -2.97
CA ALA A 29 -11.45 51.39 -3.23
C ALA A 29 -12.45 50.87 -2.17
N LYS A 30 -13.54 51.61 -1.94
CA LYS A 30 -14.82 51.13 -1.37
C LYS A 30 -16.01 52.02 -1.79
N VAL A 31 -17.00 51.40 -2.45
CA VAL A 31 -18.48 51.56 -2.32
C VAL A 31 -19.15 52.96 -2.36
N ALA A 32 -20.09 53.16 -3.31
CA ALA A 32 -21.43 53.80 -3.11
C ALA A 32 -22.35 53.60 -4.36
N LYS A 33 -23.59 54.16 -4.35
CA LYS A 33 -24.79 53.64 -5.05
C LYS A 33 -25.62 54.74 -5.79
N ALA A 34 -26.39 54.31 -6.82
CA ALA A 34 -27.74 54.80 -7.24
C ALA A 34 -27.97 55.94 -8.29
N THR A 35 -29.02 55.73 -9.13
CA THR A 35 -30.01 56.69 -9.74
C THR A 35 -29.57 57.84 -10.70
N SER A 36 -30.36 58.40 -11.65
CA SER A 36 -31.51 57.96 -12.51
C SER A 36 -32.02 59.11 -13.45
N ALA A 37 -32.08 58.90 -14.79
CA ALA A 37 -32.99 59.53 -15.83
C ALA A 37 -33.20 61.09 -15.95
N PRO A 38 -33.85 61.68 -16.99
CA PRO A 38 -34.02 61.32 -18.43
C PRO A 38 -33.76 62.47 -19.48
N ALA A 39 -33.81 62.08 -20.77
CA ALA A 39 -34.15 62.75 -22.06
C ALA A 39 -34.30 64.30 -22.23
N ASP A 40 -33.75 64.82 -23.36
CA ASP A 40 -34.53 65.18 -24.58
C ASP A 40 -33.61 65.29 -25.83
N ALA A 41 -34.17 65.40 -27.05
CA ALA A 41 -33.52 64.96 -28.31
C ALA A 41 -33.40 65.98 -29.47
N LEU A 42 -32.44 65.76 -30.39
CA LEU A 42 -32.62 65.75 -31.87
C LEU A 42 -31.29 65.47 -32.63
N GLU A 43 -31.37 64.56 -33.62
CA GLU A 43 -30.59 64.36 -34.89
C GLU A 43 -29.08 64.75 -34.99
N SER A 44 -28.17 63.98 -35.63
CA SER A 44 -28.32 62.79 -36.50
C SER A 44 -27.04 61.92 -36.53
N THR A 45 -27.16 60.59 -36.41
CA THR A 45 -26.34 59.49 -37.02
C THR A 45 -26.54 58.21 -36.19
N ASN A 46 -27.58 57.44 -36.50
CA ASN A 46 -28.07 56.38 -35.61
C ASN A 46 -27.14 55.17 -35.49
N LYS A 47 -26.29 55.21 -34.45
CA LYS A 47 -25.72 54.03 -33.80
C LYS A 47 -26.66 53.54 -32.69
N SER A 48 -26.95 52.24 -32.70
CA SER A 48 -27.54 51.43 -31.61
C SER A 48 -29.08 51.43 -31.43
N ALA A 49 -29.52 50.29 -30.89
CA ALA A 49 -30.82 49.98 -30.27
C ALA A 49 -32.08 49.86 -31.16
N ALA A 50 -32.39 48.61 -31.55
CA ALA A 50 -33.75 48.12 -31.62
C ALA A 50 -33.88 46.87 -30.73
N VAL A 51 -35.01 46.74 -30.02
CA VAL A 51 -35.27 45.63 -29.09
C VAL A 51 -35.39 44.30 -29.84
N ALA A 52 -34.58 43.31 -29.45
CA ALA A 52 -34.77 41.92 -29.87
C ALA A 52 -34.61 40.98 -28.67
N SER A 53 -35.74 40.36 -28.29
CA SER A 53 -35.91 39.10 -27.57
C SER A 53 -34.98 38.73 -26.40
N ILE A 54 -35.59 38.23 -25.32
CA ILE A 54 -34.96 37.32 -24.36
C ILE A 54 -34.59 36.03 -25.11
N THR A 55 -33.42 36.01 -25.73
CA THR A 55 -32.84 34.82 -26.37
C THR A 55 -32.37 33.86 -25.26
N PRO A 56 -32.60 32.54 -25.35
CA PRO A 56 -32.27 31.61 -24.27
C PRO A 56 -30.79 31.70 -23.88
N THR A 57 -30.54 31.90 -22.58
CA THR A 57 -29.21 32.10 -22.00
C THR A 57 -28.26 30.97 -22.42
N GLN A 58 -27.22 31.29 -23.19
CA GLN A 58 -26.13 30.35 -23.42
C GLN A 58 -25.37 30.12 -22.11
N ALA A 59 -25.12 28.85 -21.77
CA ALA A 59 -24.16 28.53 -20.71
C ALA A 59 -22.77 29.04 -21.12
N PRO A 60 -21.95 29.60 -20.20
CA PRO A 60 -20.60 30.01 -20.55
C PRO A 60 -19.79 28.82 -21.09
N SER A 61 -18.98 29.03 -22.12
CA SER A 61 -17.98 28.05 -22.54
C SER A 61 -16.97 27.90 -21.42
N ALA A 62 -16.92 26.75 -20.76
CA ALA A 62 -15.94 26.48 -19.71
C ALA A 62 -14.51 26.69 -20.27
N PRO A 63 -13.62 27.35 -19.50
CA PRO A 63 -12.29 27.73 -19.98
C PRO A 63 -11.39 26.51 -20.24
N SER A 64 -10.35 26.73 -21.06
CA SER A 64 -9.30 25.75 -21.34
C SER A 64 -8.61 25.27 -20.06
N ILE A 65 -8.36 23.97 -19.95
CA ILE A 65 -7.67 23.37 -18.81
C ILE A 65 -6.16 23.59 -18.96
N PRO A 66 -5.45 24.12 -17.93
CA PRO A 66 -4.00 24.23 -17.97
C PRO A 66 -3.33 22.90 -18.31
N GLY A 67 -2.43 22.90 -19.30
CA GLY A 67 -1.70 21.70 -19.73
C GLY A 67 -2.44 20.77 -20.71
N VAL A 68 -3.74 20.96 -20.98
CA VAL A 68 -4.51 20.15 -21.94
C VAL A 68 -4.70 20.95 -23.23
N SER A 69 -4.15 20.45 -24.34
CA SER A 69 -4.32 21.11 -25.65
C SER A 69 -5.70 20.82 -26.24
N GLU A 70 -6.29 21.82 -26.91
CA GLU A 70 -7.53 21.71 -27.67
C GLU A 70 -7.30 21.48 -29.17
N THR A 71 -6.05 21.27 -29.59
CA THR A 71 -5.67 21.02 -30.99
C THR A 71 -4.63 19.91 -31.05
N PHE A 72 -4.84 18.95 -31.94
CA PHE A 72 -3.93 17.83 -32.16
C PHE A 72 -3.14 17.99 -33.47
N PRO A 73 -1.80 17.90 -33.46
CA PRO A 73 -0.97 18.15 -34.64
C PRO A 73 -0.90 16.92 -35.55
N VAL A 74 -2.00 16.57 -36.21
CA VAL A 74 -2.15 15.38 -37.09
C VAL A 74 -1.02 15.22 -38.12
N GLN A 75 -0.50 16.33 -38.64
CA GLN A 75 0.53 16.37 -39.69
C GLN A 75 1.92 16.73 -39.16
N ALA A 76 2.09 16.87 -37.85
CA ALA A 76 3.31 17.35 -37.21
C ALA A 76 3.51 16.70 -35.82
N LEU A 77 3.45 15.36 -35.74
CA LEU A 77 3.65 14.60 -34.50
C LEU A 77 5.02 14.88 -33.85
N GLU A 78 6.01 15.36 -34.62
CA GLU A 78 7.30 15.83 -34.10
C GLU A 78 7.21 17.01 -33.12
N SER A 79 6.11 17.77 -33.15
CA SER A 79 5.83 18.85 -32.19
C SER A 79 5.34 18.33 -30.82
N LEU A 80 5.06 17.03 -30.71
CA LEU A 80 4.64 16.39 -29.46
C LEU A 80 5.86 15.97 -28.63
N ASP A 81 5.92 16.42 -27.38
CA ASP A 81 6.78 15.82 -26.37
C ASP A 81 6.23 14.43 -26.01
N ALA A 82 5.00 14.38 -25.48
CA ALA A 82 4.24 13.15 -25.20
C ALA A 82 5.03 12.05 -24.47
N LYS A 83 5.96 12.46 -23.59
CA LYS A 83 6.75 11.58 -22.72
C LYS A 83 5.95 11.08 -21.52
N GLY A 84 6.56 10.18 -20.74
CA GLY A 84 5.96 9.56 -19.57
C GLY A 84 5.04 8.38 -19.93
N LEU A 85 4.77 7.53 -18.93
CA LEU A 85 3.89 6.37 -19.11
C LEU A 85 2.47 6.78 -19.53
N SER A 86 1.96 7.90 -18.98
CA SER A 86 0.60 8.36 -19.25
C SER A 86 0.45 9.24 -20.50
N GLY A 87 1.55 9.78 -21.04
CA GLY A 87 1.58 10.61 -22.24
C GLY A 87 0.91 11.98 -22.08
N GLN A 88 0.74 12.66 -23.22
CA GLN A 88 0.05 13.94 -23.32
C GLN A 88 -1.45 13.75 -23.57
N THR A 89 -2.28 14.56 -22.92
CA THR A 89 -3.74 14.53 -23.04
C THR A 89 -4.26 15.74 -23.81
N PHE A 90 -5.27 15.50 -24.65
CA PHE A 90 -5.93 16.49 -25.48
C PHE A 90 -7.43 16.50 -25.18
N MET A 91 -8.02 17.70 -25.21
CA MET A 91 -9.48 17.87 -25.27
C MET A 91 -9.86 18.06 -26.74
N LEU A 92 -10.43 17.04 -27.36
CA LEU A 92 -10.80 17.04 -28.78
C LEU A 92 -12.25 16.61 -28.93
N ASP A 93 -12.91 17.10 -29.95
CA ASP A 93 -14.27 16.69 -30.26
C ASP A 93 -14.71 16.99 -31.70
N GLY A 94 -15.26 15.95 -32.33
CA GLY A 94 -16.15 16.00 -33.47
C GLY A 94 -17.25 14.95 -33.32
N GLY A 95 -18.02 15.05 -32.23
CA GLY A 95 -19.18 14.22 -31.91
C GLY A 95 -18.89 12.76 -31.55
N SER A 96 -17.61 12.37 -31.51
CA SER A 96 -17.20 10.96 -31.51
C SER A 96 -16.46 10.51 -30.25
N LEU A 97 -15.87 11.43 -29.49
CA LEU A 97 -15.03 11.11 -28.33
C LEU A 97 -15.81 11.11 -27.01
N ARG A 98 -15.80 9.97 -26.32
CA ARG A 98 -16.30 9.86 -24.96
C ARG A 98 -15.41 10.67 -24.02
N GLY A 99 -15.98 11.62 -23.30
CA GLY A 99 -15.23 12.49 -22.39
C GLY A 99 -14.48 13.63 -23.08
N LEU A 100 -14.71 13.88 -24.38
CA LEU A 100 -13.94 14.80 -25.22
C LEU A 100 -12.42 14.54 -25.18
N LYS A 101 -11.99 13.30 -24.93
CA LYS A 101 -10.62 12.98 -24.50
C LYS A 101 -9.88 12.07 -25.48
N LEU A 102 -8.65 12.48 -25.81
CA LEU A 102 -7.66 11.67 -26.51
C LEU A 102 -6.31 11.78 -25.79
N ARG A 103 -5.59 10.66 -25.69
CA ARG A 103 -4.23 10.59 -25.15
C ARG A 103 -3.26 10.16 -26.25
N THR A 104 -2.03 10.63 -26.19
CA THR A 104 -0.94 10.18 -27.06
C THR A 104 0.34 10.06 -26.25
N ARG A 105 1.16 9.04 -26.51
CA ARG A 105 2.49 8.88 -25.93
C ARG A 105 3.52 8.49 -26.98
N ARG A 106 4.75 8.96 -26.82
CA ARG A 106 5.91 8.39 -27.49
C ARG A 106 6.19 7.01 -26.90
N ILE A 107 6.41 6.03 -27.77
CA ILE A 107 6.74 4.66 -27.39
C ILE A 107 7.99 4.17 -28.12
N ILE A 108 8.63 3.15 -27.55
CA ILE A 108 9.67 2.35 -28.20
C ILE A 108 9.24 0.88 -28.12
N ASP A 109 9.19 0.19 -29.26
CA ASP A 109 8.92 -1.25 -29.36
C ASP A 109 10.15 -1.99 -29.90
N GLY A 110 10.86 -2.69 -29.02
CA GLY A 110 12.23 -3.16 -29.32
C GLY A 110 13.14 -1.97 -29.59
N ASP A 111 13.68 -1.88 -30.81
CA ASP A 111 14.51 -0.75 -31.26
C ASP A 111 13.71 0.30 -32.07
N LYS A 112 12.39 0.13 -32.24
CA LYS A 112 11.57 0.98 -33.10
C LYS A 112 10.89 2.10 -32.30
N PRO A 113 11.22 3.38 -32.52
CA PRO A 113 10.43 4.48 -31.98
C PRO A 113 9.04 4.54 -32.63
N GLY A 114 8.14 5.28 -32.02
CA GLY A 114 6.79 5.46 -32.52
C GLY A 114 5.87 6.21 -31.56
N PHE A 115 4.57 6.11 -31.82
CA PHE A 115 3.52 6.70 -30.99
C PHE A 115 2.40 5.70 -30.73
N GLU A 116 1.80 5.79 -29.54
CA GLU A 116 0.49 5.20 -29.27
C GLU A 116 -0.52 6.28 -28.96
N ILE A 117 -1.62 6.29 -29.72
CA ILE A 117 -2.76 7.19 -29.54
C ILE A 117 -3.93 6.37 -28.99
N LEU A 118 -4.54 6.82 -27.89
CA LEU A 118 -5.56 6.10 -27.15
C LEU A 118 -6.77 6.99 -26.87
N PHE A 119 -7.97 6.51 -27.16
CA PHE A 119 -9.22 7.22 -26.87
C PHE A 119 -10.40 6.26 -26.73
N LYS A 120 -11.57 6.79 -26.37
CA LYS A 120 -12.83 6.02 -26.33
C LYS A 120 -13.90 6.66 -27.19
N LEU A 121 -14.63 5.86 -27.95
CA LEU A 121 -15.78 6.30 -28.72
C LEU A 121 -17.05 6.41 -27.85
N THR A 122 -17.94 7.31 -28.26
CA THR A 122 -19.34 7.29 -27.82
C THR A 122 -20.06 6.06 -28.39
N SER A 123 -21.01 5.50 -27.64
CA SER A 123 -21.65 4.21 -27.98
C SER A 123 -22.31 4.21 -29.36
N SER A 124 -22.91 5.32 -29.78
CA SER A 124 -23.55 5.45 -31.10
C SER A 124 -22.59 5.47 -32.29
N LYS A 125 -21.28 5.69 -32.07
CA LYS A 125 -20.28 5.71 -33.16
C LYS A 125 -19.46 4.41 -33.27
N ILE A 126 -19.52 3.52 -32.27
CA ILE A 126 -18.80 2.22 -32.28
C ILE A 126 -19.19 1.37 -33.52
N PRO A 127 -20.47 1.10 -33.82
CA PRO A 127 -20.83 0.20 -34.91
C PRO A 127 -20.35 0.69 -36.28
N GLY A 128 -20.44 2.01 -36.53
CA GLY A 128 -20.01 2.60 -37.80
C GLY A 128 -18.50 2.57 -38.04
N LEU A 129 -17.66 2.53 -36.99
CA LEU A 129 -16.22 2.31 -37.16
C LEU A 129 -15.91 0.81 -37.35
N LEU A 130 -16.59 -0.08 -36.63
CA LEU A 130 -16.43 -1.52 -36.82
C LEU A 130 -16.80 -1.95 -38.25
N GLU A 131 -17.90 -1.42 -38.81
CA GLU A 131 -18.30 -1.70 -40.20
C GLU A 131 -17.24 -1.26 -41.21
N LYS A 132 -16.61 -0.10 -41.00
CA LYS A 132 -15.51 0.39 -41.86
C LYS A 132 -14.26 -0.49 -41.74
N LEU A 133 -13.93 -0.95 -40.53
CA LEU A 133 -12.81 -1.86 -40.29
C LEU A 133 -13.05 -3.23 -40.94
N ASP A 134 -14.25 -3.80 -40.77
CA ASP A 134 -14.62 -5.07 -41.40
C ASP A 134 -14.58 -4.95 -42.94
N LYS A 135 -15.05 -3.84 -43.52
CA LYS A 135 -14.91 -3.52 -44.96
C LYS A 135 -13.46 -3.34 -45.43
N ALA A 136 -12.57 -2.90 -44.54
CA ALA A 136 -11.14 -2.77 -44.80
C ALA A 136 -10.34 -4.07 -44.57
N GLY A 137 -11.01 -5.17 -44.20
CA GLY A 137 -10.37 -6.48 -43.99
C GLY A 137 -9.75 -6.65 -42.60
N ALA A 138 -10.26 -5.95 -41.57
CA ALA A 138 -9.80 -6.11 -40.19
C ALA A 138 -9.98 -7.55 -39.67
N SER A 139 -9.04 -8.01 -38.86
CA SER A 139 -9.09 -9.30 -38.17
C SER A 139 -9.58 -9.16 -36.73
N THR A 140 -9.96 -10.28 -36.11
CA THR A 140 -10.28 -10.34 -34.68
C THR A 140 -9.07 -10.73 -33.84
N THR A 141 -8.87 -10.10 -32.69
CA THR A 141 -7.77 -10.42 -31.77
C THR A 141 -8.19 -10.30 -30.30
N ASP A 142 -7.37 -10.84 -29.41
CA ASP A 142 -7.53 -10.72 -27.96
C ASP A 142 -7.34 -9.28 -27.49
N LEU A 143 -8.20 -8.82 -26.58
CA LEU A 143 -7.96 -7.57 -25.88
C LEU A 143 -6.77 -7.72 -24.93
N SER A 144 -5.68 -7.04 -25.26
CA SER A 144 -4.48 -7.05 -24.43
C SER A 144 -3.85 -5.67 -24.25
N PHE A 145 -3.07 -5.56 -23.18
CA PHE A 145 -2.27 -4.40 -22.79
C PHE A 145 -0.84 -4.89 -22.58
N ARG A 146 0.13 -4.21 -23.21
CA ARG A 146 1.55 -4.50 -23.03
C ARG A 146 2.11 -3.68 -21.87
N GLY A 147 3.07 -4.26 -21.16
CA GLY A 147 3.75 -3.58 -20.09
C GLY A 147 4.69 -2.50 -20.60
N LEU A 148 4.88 -1.48 -19.78
CA LEU A 148 5.77 -0.37 -20.07
C LEU A 148 6.71 -0.11 -18.91
N GLU A 149 7.92 0.32 -19.27
CA GLU A 149 8.89 0.92 -18.37
C GLU A 149 9.26 2.32 -18.89
N LEU A 150 9.70 3.21 -17.99
CA LEU A 150 10.11 4.56 -18.38
C LEU A 150 11.62 4.58 -18.64
N GLY A 151 12.02 4.94 -19.85
CA GLY A 151 13.43 5.15 -20.19
C GLY A 151 14.02 6.39 -19.50
N GLU A 152 15.35 6.44 -19.41
CA GLU A 152 16.10 7.60 -18.87
C GLU A 152 15.83 8.90 -19.66
N ASP A 153 15.46 8.78 -20.92
CA ASP A 153 15.03 9.87 -21.82
C ASP A 153 13.58 10.32 -21.58
N GLY A 154 12.85 9.65 -20.69
CA GLY A 154 11.43 9.86 -20.42
C GLY A 154 10.48 9.19 -21.41
N VAL A 155 10.96 8.37 -22.35
CA VAL A 155 10.10 7.68 -23.34
C VAL A 155 9.64 6.33 -22.79
N ALA A 156 8.39 5.96 -23.05
CA ALA A 156 7.84 4.70 -22.57
C ALA A 156 8.29 3.52 -23.45
N LYS A 157 9.00 2.55 -22.88
CA LYS A 157 9.50 1.35 -23.58
C LYS A 157 8.59 0.16 -23.35
N LEU A 158 8.16 -0.50 -24.41
CA LEU A 158 7.32 -1.70 -24.37
C LEU A 158 8.15 -2.91 -23.93
N ASN A 159 7.76 -3.54 -22.83
CA ASN A 159 8.41 -4.73 -22.30
C ASN A 159 7.59 -6.01 -22.59
N ALA A 160 8.07 -7.14 -22.07
CA ALA A 160 7.47 -8.46 -22.30
C ALA A 160 6.21 -8.75 -21.47
N ALA A 161 5.88 -7.93 -20.46
CA ALA A 161 4.68 -8.16 -19.68
C ALA A 161 3.43 -7.93 -20.53
N LYS A 162 2.39 -8.76 -20.35
CA LYS A 162 1.15 -8.68 -21.12
C LYS A 162 -0.04 -9.01 -20.23
N GLY A 163 -0.97 -8.06 -20.09
CA GLY A 163 -2.30 -8.31 -19.54
C GLY A 163 -3.25 -8.68 -20.67
N VAL A 164 -3.99 -9.78 -20.53
CA VAL A 164 -5.09 -10.15 -21.43
C VAL A 164 -6.39 -10.06 -20.64
N ILE A 165 -7.41 -9.40 -21.21
CA ILE A 165 -8.72 -9.29 -20.57
C ILE A 165 -9.62 -10.39 -21.15
N SER A 166 -9.97 -11.36 -20.30
CA SER A 166 -10.88 -12.45 -20.60
C SER A 166 -12.30 -12.18 -20.07
N THR A 167 -13.20 -13.15 -20.27
CA THR A 167 -14.56 -13.14 -19.73
C THR A 167 -14.60 -13.46 -18.23
N SER A 168 -15.64 -12.98 -17.55
CA SER A 168 -16.03 -13.40 -16.20
C SER A 168 -17.43 -13.98 -16.25
N SER A 169 -17.64 -15.17 -15.69
CA SER A 169 -18.96 -15.81 -15.63
C SER A 169 -19.81 -15.33 -14.45
N THR A 170 -19.19 -14.81 -13.38
CA THR A 170 -19.88 -14.48 -12.12
C THR A 170 -20.47 -13.08 -12.07
N HIS A 171 -19.93 -12.11 -12.82
CA HIS A 171 -20.36 -10.71 -12.78
C HIS A 171 -20.39 -10.03 -14.18
N ALA A 172 -20.88 -10.75 -15.19
CA ALA A 172 -21.02 -10.24 -16.56
C ALA A 172 -22.17 -9.21 -16.71
N PRO A 173 -22.04 -8.19 -17.59
CA PRO A 173 -23.18 -7.40 -18.05
C PRO A 173 -24.10 -8.27 -18.92
N PRO A 174 -25.42 -7.99 -18.99
CA PRO A 174 -26.39 -8.86 -19.67
C PRO A 174 -26.15 -9.10 -21.17
N ASP A 175 -25.36 -8.25 -21.82
CA ASP A 175 -25.08 -8.22 -23.26
C ASP A 175 -23.61 -8.57 -23.61
N LEU A 176 -22.87 -9.19 -22.68
CA LEU A 176 -21.49 -9.63 -22.91
C LEU A 176 -21.41 -10.71 -24.01
N ASP A 177 -20.54 -10.54 -25.01
CA ASP A 177 -20.10 -11.65 -25.86
C ASP A 177 -19.10 -12.50 -25.05
N ASN A 178 -19.47 -13.76 -24.77
CA ASN A 178 -18.60 -14.69 -24.04
C ASN A 178 -17.36 -15.16 -24.84
N THR A 179 -17.12 -14.63 -26.03
CA THR A 179 -15.94 -14.89 -26.86
C THR A 179 -14.94 -13.71 -26.82
N ALA A 180 -14.04 -13.68 -25.82
CA ALA A 180 -13.09 -12.57 -25.64
C ALA A 180 -12.23 -12.27 -26.89
N THR A 181 -11.84 -13.30 -27.64
CA THR A 181 -11.09 -13.20 -28.91
C THR A 181 -11.80 -12.42 -30.03
N LYS A 182 -13.12 -12.17 -29.91
CA LYS A 182 -13.91 -11.38 -30.87
C LYS A 182 -14.08 -9.91 -30.47
N TRP A 183 -13.63 -9.52 -29.28
CA TRP A 183 -13.88 -8.20 -28.72
C TRP A 183 -13.16 -7.08 -29.46
N VAL A 184 -11.98 -7.35 -30.03
CA VAL A 184 -11.18 -6.36 -30.77
C VAL A 184 -11.30 -6.61 -32.27
N ARG A 185 -11.43 -5.52 -33.05
CA ARG A 185 -11.06 -5.49 -34.47
C ARG A 185 -9.69 -4.84 -34.63
N ARG A 186 -8.75 -5.53 -35.26
CA ARG A 186 -7.41 -5.03 -35.60
C ARG A 186 -7.28 -4.87 -37.10
N LEU A 187 -6.91 -3.68 -37.56
CA LEU A 187 -6.48 -3.42 -38.93
C LEU A 187 -5.04 -2.91 -38.91
N GLU A 188 -4.26 -3.31 -39.91
CA GLU A 188 -2.97 -2.72 -40.24
C GLU A 188 -3.11 -2.12 -41.65
N ASP A 189 -2.91 -0.81 -41.77
CA ASP A 189 -3.19 -0.09 -43.01
C ASP A 189 -2.05 -0.22 -44.04
N GLN A 190 -2.29 0.25 -45.26
CA GLN A 190 -1.30 0.22 -46.34
C GLN A 190 -0.04 1.08 -46.10
N LYS A 191 0.02 1.84 -45.00
CA LYS A 191 1.18 2.65 -44.57
C LYS A 191 1.89 2.04 -43.34
N GLY A 192 1.35 0.95 -42.77
CA GLY A 192 1.88 0.27 -41.60
C GLY A 192 1.35 0.80 -40.26
N GLY A 193 0.31 1.66 -40.28
CA GLY A 193 -0.37 2.12 -39.08
C GLY A 193 -1.34 1.05 -38.58
N VAL A 194 -1.27 0.71 -37.30
CA VAL A 194 -2.15 -0.29 -36.68
C VAL A 194 -3.26 0.40 -35.91
N ILE A 195 -4.50 -0.06 -36.06
CA ILE A 195 -5.65 0.38 -35.26
C ILE A 195 -6.38 -0.82 -34.66
N GLU A 196 -6.66 -0.75 -33.36
CA GLU A 196 -7.44 -1.71 -32.59
C GLU A 196 -8.70 -1.02 -32.04
N VAL A 197 -9.88 -1.62 -32.23
CA VAL A 197 -11.17 -1.10 -31.73
C VAL A 197 -11.92 -2.17 -30.96
N VAL A 198 -12.28 -1.87 -29.71
CA VAL A 198 -13.07 -2.73 -28.84
C VAL A 198 -14.57 -2.52 -29.10
N ASN A 199 -15.29 -3.61 -29.36
CA ASN A 199 -16.72 -3.57 -29.70
C ASN A 199 -17.64 -3.23 -28.51
N ASP A 200 -18.93 -3.08 -28.79
CA ASP A 200 -19.99 -2.68 -27.86
C ASP A 200 -20.55 -3.82 -27.00
N LYS A 201 -20.07 -5.06 -27.20
CA LYS A 201 -20.43 -6.27 -26.42
C LYS A 201 -19.26 -6.85 -25.62
N ALA A 202 -18.11 -6.17 -25.59
CA ALA A 202 -16.96 -6.54 -24.77
C ALA A 202 -17.20 -6.30 -23.26
N ALA A 203 -16.22 -6.61 -22.43
CA ALA A 203 -16.20 -6.22 -21.02
C ALA A 203 -16.50 -4.70 -20.84
N LEU A 204 -17.39 -4.33 -19.92
CA LEU A 204 -18.02 -3.00 -19.93
C LEU A 204 -17.04 -1.84 -19.70
N ALA A 205 -15.91 -2.07 -19.02
CA ALA A 205 -14.89 -1.05 -18.79
C ALA A 205 -14.18 -0.58 -20.08
N VAL A 206 -14.15 -1.42 -21.12
CA VAL A 206 -13.29 -1.26 -22.30
C VAL A 206 -14.05 -1.06 -23.61
N ARG A 207 -15.39 -1.16 -23.61
CA ARG A 207 -16.22 -0.90 -24.80
C ARG A 207 -15.89 0.45 -25.46
N GLY A 208 -15.70 0.43 -26.77
CA GLY A 208 -15.34 1.60 -27.57
C GLY A 208 -13.93 2.11 -27.35
N LEU A 209 -13.06 1.41 -26.63
CA LEU A 209 -11.63 1.73 -26.56
C LEU A 209 -11.01 1.58 -27.95
N VAL A 210 -10.28 2.60 -28.38
CA VAL A 210 -9.52 2.63 -29.62
C VAL A 210 -8.06 2.89 -29.29
N ARG A 211 -7.19 2.09 -29.88
CA ARG A 211 -5.73 2.24 -29.81
C ARG A 211 -5.19 2.30 -31.22
N ILE A 212 -4.41 3.33 -31.53
CA ILE A 212 -3.64 3.45 -32.78
C ILE A 212 -2.17 3.35 -32.40
N GLN A 213 -1.43 2.45 -33.05
CA GLN A 213 0.02 2.31 -32.90
C GLN A 213 0.71 2.67 -34.22
N LEU A 214 1.67 3.58 -34.12
CA LEU A 214 2.49 4.11 -35.21
C LEU A 214 3.95 3.74 -34.90
N SER A 215 4.72 3.36 -35.91
CA SER A 215 6.09 2.86 -35.73
C SER A 215 7.01 3.32 -36.87
N GLY A 216 8.17 3.86 -36.50
CA GLY A 216 9.11 4.55 -37.38
C GLY A 216 9.50 5.93 -36.83
N ASP A 217 10.20 6.73 -37.64
CA ASP A 217 10.44 8.13 -37.31
C ASP A 217 9.14 8.96 -37.31
N ASP A 218 9.18 10.17 -36.74
CA ASP A 218 8.00 11.04 -36.63
C ASP A 218 7.35 11.31 -38.01
N LYS A 219 8.16 11.40 -39.08
CA LYS A 219 7.69 11.56 -40.48
C LYS A 219 6.96 10.33 -41.02
N THR A 220 7.38 9.13 -40.63
CA THR A 220 6.71 7.86 -40.97
C THR A 220 5.41 7.74 -40.18
N CYS A 221 5.43 8.09 -38.89
CA CYS A 221 4.24 8.13 -38.04
C CYS A 221 3.18 9.12 -38.58
N ASN A 222 3.57 10.32 -39.03
CA ASN A 222 2.68 11.28 -39.69
C ASN A 222 1.97 10.65 -40.91
N LYS A 223 2.69 9.91 -41.76
CA LYS A 223 2.12 9.24 -42.95
C LYS A 223 1.19 8.08 -42.60
N GLN A 224 1.51 7.32 -41.55
CA GLN A 224 0.67 6.24 -41.04
C GLN A 224 -0.65 6.77 -40.47
N LEU A 225 -0.59 7.84 -39.66
CA LEU A 225 -1.77 8.46 -39.07
C LEU A 225 -2.68 9.08 -40.15
N ASP A 226 -2.11 9.81 -41.12
CA ASP A 226 -2.85 10.35 -42.27
C ASP A 226 -3.49 9.26 -43.13
N GLY A 227 -2.81 8.12 -43.32
CA GLY A 227 -3.34 6.93 -44.00
C GLY A 227 -4.58 6.34 -43.30
N LEU A 228 -4.49 6.11 -41.99
CA LEU A 228 -5.62 5.67 -41.16
C LEU A 228 -6.79 6.67 -41.15
N ILE A 229 -6.49 7.97 -41.02
CA ILE A 229 -7.51 9.02 -41.02
C ILE A 229 -8.28 9.07 -42.35
N LYS A 230 -7.58 8.96 -43.48
CA LYS A 230 -8.18 8.98 -44.82
C LYS A 230 -8.97 7.70 -45.12
N SER A 231 -8.41 6.54 -44.82
CA SER A 231 -9.03 5.24 -45.14
C SER A 231 -10.28 4.94 -44.29
N LEU A 232 -10.27 5.30 -43.00
CA LEU A 232 -11.38 5.05 -42.08
C LEU A 232 -12.25 6.28 -41.82
N GLY A 233 -11.90 7.45 -42.38
CA GLY A 233 -12.66 8.69 -42.19
C GLY A 233 -12.71 9.12 -40.72
N LEU A 234 -11.54 9.32 -40.11
CA LEU A 234 -11.37 9.63 -38.68
C LEU A 234 -11.16 11.13 -38.40
N GLN A 235 -11.36 12.01 -39.39
CA GLN A 235 -11.03 13.44 -39.30
C GLN A 235 -11.72 14.11 -38.10
N SER A 236 -12.96 13.72 -37.80
CA SER A 236 -13.73 14.25 -36.67
C SER A 236 -13.18 13.88 -35.30
N ILE A 237 -12.37 12.83 -35.16
CA ILE A 237 -11.76 12.44 -33.88
C ILE A 237 -10.67 13.44 -33.45
N PHE A 238 -10.02 14.07 -34.42
CA PHE A 238 -8.91 15.01 -34.20
C PHE A 238 -9.34 16.49 -34.29
N ALA A 239 -10.64 16.76 -34.40
CA ALA A 239 -11.18 18.10 -34.50
C ALA A 239 -11.11 18.86 -33.16
N PRO A 240 -10.86 20.19 -33.16
CA PRO A 240 -10.95 21.01 -31.96
C PRO A 240 -12.37 21.06 -31.39
N PRO A 241 -12.53 21.06 -30.06
CA PRO A 241 -13.82 20.97 -29.40
C PRO A 241 -14.65 22.25 -29.58
N THR A 242 -15.89 22.11 -30.05
CA THR A 242 -16.79 23.25 -30.23
C THR A 242 -17.32 23.78 -28.88
N THR A 243 -17.76 25.04 -28.84
CA THR A 243 -18.47 25.58 -27.67
C THR A 243 -19.74 24.77 -27.35
N HIS A 244 -20.46 24.33 -28.39
CA HIS A 244 -21.67 23.53 -28.26
C HIS A 244 -21.40 22.20 -27.56
N SER A 245 -20.40 21.43 -28.01
CA SER A 245 -20.10 20.12 -27.45
C SER A 245 -19.51 20.19 -26.04
N LYS A 246 -18.69 21.21 -25.72
CA LYS A 246 -18.28 21.46 -24.32
C LYS A 246 -19.46 21.73 -23.39
N GLN A 247 -20.47 22.48 -23.86
CA GLN A 247 -21.71 22.73 -23.10
C GLN A 247 -22.55 21.45 -22.97
N VAL A 248 -22.80 20.72 -24.07
CA VAL A 248 -23.55 19.45 -24.05
C VAL A 248 -22.87 18.46 -23.10
N HIS A 249 -21.55 18.29 -23.20
CA HIS A 249 -20.78 17.40 -22.34
C HIS A 249 -20.91 17.75 -20.86
N ALA A 250 -20.73 19.03 -20.49
CA ALA A 250 -20.85 19.48 -19.10
C ALA A 250 -22.26 19.29 -18.54
N LEU A 251 -23.29 19.65 -19.31
CA LEU A 251 -24.69 19.51 -18.91
C LEU A 251 -25.12 18.04 -18.85
N MET A 252 -24.63 17.18 -19.75
CA MET A 252 -24.89 15.73 -19.75
C MET A 252 -24.22 15.02 -18.57
N HIS A 253 -23.02 15.46 -18.18
CA HIS A 253 -22.32 14.95 -16.99
C HIS A 253 -23.12 15.22 -15.70
N VAL A 254 -23.65 16.43 -15.55
CA VAL A 254 -24.53 16.78 -14.44
C VAL A 254 -25.87 16.05 -14.54
N LEU A 255 -26.49 15.99 -15.73
CA LEU A 255 -27.74 15.26 -15.93
C LEU A 255 -27.58 13.79 -15.54
N TRP A 256 -26.44 13.16 -15.82
CA TRP A 256 -26.17 11.78 -15.42
C TRP A 256 -26.13 11.58 -13.90
N GLN A 257 -25.71 12.59 -13.12
CA GLN A 257 -25.74 12.55 -11.64
C GLN A 257 -27.17 12.62 -11.06
N VAL A 258 -28.13 13.26 -11.77
CA VAL A 258 -29.48 13.56 -11.22
C VAL A 258 -30.63 12.83 -11.91
N ASP A 259 -30.48 12.49 -13.19
CA ASP A 259 -31.35 11.63 -13.99
C ASP A 259 -30.50 10.82 -14.98
N SER A 260 -29.82 9.81 -14.44
CA SER A 260 -29.01 8.83 -15.19
C SER A 260 -29.81 8.18 -16.34
N LYS A 261 -31.11 7.94 -16.16
CA LYS A 261 -31.97 7.31 -17.17
C LYS A 261 -32.24 8.24 -18.36
N GLN A 262 -32.47 9.53 -18.12
CA GLN A 262 -32.59 10.51 -19.20
C GLN A 262 -31.24 10.77 -19.88
N ALA A 263 -30.14 10.82 -19.13
CA ALA A 263 -28.80 10.94 -19.69
C ALA A 263 -28.45 9.74 -20.60
N ASP A 264 -28.67 8.51 -20.14
CA ASP A 264 -28.42 7.28 -20.93
C ASP A 264 -29.29 7.22 -22.20
N LYS A 265 -30.54 7.70 -22.12
CA LYS A 265 -31.43 7.80 -23.28
C LYS A 265 -30.88 8.77 -24.34
N LEU A 266 -30.37 9.93 -23.92
CA LEU A 266 -29.78 10.93 -24.81
C LEU A 266 -28.42 10.47 -25.37
N ALA A 267 -27.59 9.81 -24.55
CA ALA A 267 -26.27 9.30 -24.95
C ALA A 267 -26.31 8.18 -26.00
N LYS A 268 -27.44 7.45 -26.12
CA LYS A 268 -27.69 6.50 -27.22
C LYS A 268 -27.98 7.19 -28.56
N GLY A 269 -28.34 8.48 -28.54
CA GLY A 269 -28.62 9.27 -29.73
C GLY A 269 -27.37 9.92 -30.33
N ASP A 270 -27.62 10.97 -31.09
CA ASP A 270 -26.60 11.81 -31.72
C ASP A 270 -26.46 13.10 -30.90
N LEU A 271 -25.41 13.19 -30.08
CA LEU A 271 -25.25 14.28 -29.11
C LEU A 271 -25.12 15.66 -29.78
N ASP A 272 -24.62 15.71 -31.01
CA ASP A 272 -24.51 16.93 -31.84
C ASP A 272 -25.89 17.55 -32.19
N LYS A 273 -26.98 16.80 -31.98
CA LYS A 273 -28.37 17.26 -32.17
C LYS A 273 -29.03 17.70 -30.86
N VAL A 274 -28.38 17.52 -29.70
CA VAL A 274 -28.93 17.86 -28.38
C VAL A 274 -28.72 19.35 -28.12
N LYS A 275 -29.80 20.11 -27.94
CA LYS A 275 -29.73 21.55 -27.67
C LYS A 275 -29.34 21.82 -26.21
N PRO A 276 -28.25 22.57 -25.93
CA PRO A 276 -27.86 22.93 -24.56
C PRO A 276 -29.00 23.59 -23.77
N ALA A 277 -29.80 24.44 -24.42
CA ALA A 277 -30.94 25.11 -23.79
C ALA A 277 -32.02 24.14 -23.28
N ASP A 278 -32.18 22.96 -23.89
CA ASP A 278 -33.16 21.97 -23.43
C ASP A 278 -32.60 21.08 -22.30
N LEU A 279 -31.27 20.88 -22.27
CA LEU A 279 -30.58 20.32 -21.10
C LEU A 279 -30.65 21.28 -19.89
N VAL A 280 -30.40 22.58 -20.09
CA VAL A 280 -30.55 23.61 -19.04
C VAL A 280 -31.97 23.60 -18.45
N LYS A 281 -33.01 23.67 -19.28
CA LYS A 281 -34.41 23.58 -18.82
C LYS A 281 -34.73 22.26 -18.09
N THR A 282 -34.04 21.17 -18.44
CA THR A 282 -34.21 19.88 -17.75
C THR A 282 -33.58 19.94 -16.37
N LEU A 283 -32.35 20.45 -16.25
CA LEU A 283 -31.66 20.63 -14.98
C LEU A 283 -32.39 21.64 -14.06
N GLU A 284 -32.92 22.74 -14.60
CA GLU A 284 -33.76 23.71 -13.86
C GLU A 284 -34.99 23.03 -13.23
N LYS A 285 -35.68 22.13 -13.96
CA LYS A 285 -36.79 21.34 -13.42
C LYS A 285 -36.37 20.32 -12.36
N LEU A 286 -35.11 19.88 -12.40
CA LEU A 286 -34.49 19.00 -11.40
C LEU A 286 -33.86 19.77 -10.23
N GLY A 287 -34.07 21.09 -10.14
CA GLY A 287 -33.67 21.93 -9.01
C GLY A 287 -32.31 22.63 -9.15
N TYR A 288 -31.64 22.54 -10.31
CA TYR A 288 -30.39 23.27 -10.54
C TYR A 288 -30.67 24.73 -10.88
N SER A 289 -30.12 25.66 -10.11
CA SER A 289 -30.19 27.08 -10.44
C SER A 289 -29.28 27.44 -11.63
N LYS A 290 -29.57 28.57 -12.29
CA LYS A 290 -28.73 29.11 -13.37
C LYS A 290 -27.32 29.41 -12.87
N GLU A 291 -27.19 29.88 -11.64
CA GLU A 291 -25.93 30.18 -10.98
C GLU A 291 -25.10 28.90 -10.80
N ARG A 292 -25.72 27.80 -10.34
CA ARG A 292 -25.05 26.49 -10.21
C ARG A 292 -24.59 25.96 -11.56
N ILE A 293 -25.46 26.00 -12.58
CA ILE A 293 -25.13 25.59 -13.95
C ILE A 293 -23.98 26.45 -14.53
N SER A 294 -23.97 27.76 -14.25
CA SER A 294 -22.89 28.65 -14.70
C SER A 294 -21.56 28.46 -13.96
N GLY A 295 -21.60 27.85 -12.76
CA GLY A 295 -20.43 27.53 -11.93
C GLY A 295 -19.74 26.20 -12.28
N LEU A 296 -20.32 25.42 -13.21
CA LEU A 296 -19.72 24.20 -13.73
C LEU A 296 -18.43 24.51 -14.48
N ARG A 297 -17.38 23.72 -14.24
CA ARG A 297 -16.09 23.88 -14.91
C ARG A 297 -15.42 22.53 -15.16
N TYR A 298 -14.45 22.53 -16.07
CA TYR A 298 -13.50 21.43 -16.15
C TYR A 298 -12.40 21.58 -15.10
N GLU A 299 -12.02 20.47 -14.47
CA GLU A 299 -10.81 20.37 -13.66
C GLU A 299 -10.00 19.16 -14.11
N ASP A 300 -8.68 19.27 -14.00
CA ASP A 300 -7.78 18.14 -14.14
C ASP A 300 -7.80 17.33 -12.83
N THR A 301 -8.50 16.19 -12.84
CA THR A 301 -8.90 15.44 -11.63
C THR A 301 -7.96 14.29 -11.26
N PHE A 302 -7.18 13.83 -12.23
CA PHE A 302 -6.11 12.84 -12.10
C PHE A 302 -5.12 13.03 -13.25
N GLU A 303 -3.86 12.63 -13.11
CA GLU A 303 -2.86 12.80 -14.18
C GLU A 303 -3.37 12.23 -15.53
N GLY A 304 -3.45 13.08 -16.56
CA GLY A 304 -3.99 12.71 -17.87
C GLY A 304 -5.53 12.54 -17.93
N HIS A 305 -6.28 12.91 -16.87
CA HIS A 305 -7.73 12.77 -16.80
C HIS A 305 -8.43 13.97 -16.16
N PHE A 306 -8.99 14.81 -17.02
CA PHE A 306 -9.95 15.84 -16.65
C PHE A 306 -11.40 15.34 -16.56
N SER A 307 -12.21 16.05 -15.78
CA SER A 307 -13.65 15.83 -15.59
C SER A 307 -14.38 17.17 -15.40
N VAL A 308 -15.71 17.14 -15.40
CA VAL A 308 -16.58 18.28 -15.07
C VAL A 308 -16.84 18.27 -13.56
N VAL A 309 -16.76 19.43 -12.93
CA VAL A 309 -16.92 19.62 -11.48
C VAL A 309 -18.09 20.57 -11.19
N ASP A 310 -18.99 20.12 -10.31
CA ASP A 310 -20.03 20.88 -9.63
C ASP A 310 -19.60 21.10 -8.16
N PRO A 311 -19.08 22.29 -7.80
CA PRO A 311 -18.62 22.54 -6.43
C PRO A 311 -19.74 22.48 -5.38
N GLN A 312 -20.97 22.83 -5.76
CA GLN A 312 -22.09 22.86 -4.83
C GLN A 312 -22.51 21.44 -4.44
N GLN A 313 -22.33 20.45 -5.32
CA GLN A 313 -22.57 19.04 -5.02
C GLN A 313 -21.76 18.57 -3.81
N ALA A 314 -20.47 18.93 -3.69
CA ALA A 314 -19.67 18.54 -2.52
C ALA A 314 -20.23 19.09 -1.19
N GLU A 315 -20.72 20.34 -1.19
CA GLU A 315 -21.34 20.98 -0.02
C GLU A 315 -22.70 20.37 0.32
N GLU A 316 -23.52 20.06 -0.69
CA GLU A 316 -24.82 19.41 -0.50
C GLU A 316 -24.67 18.01 0.08
N LEU A 317 -23.67 17.24 -0.37
CA LEU A 317 -23.40 15.93 0.19
C LEU A 317 -22.83 16.01 1.60
N ALA A 318 -21.99 17.00 1.90
CA ALA A 318 -21.57 17.27 3.28
C ALA A 318 -22.76 17.59 4.21
N LYS A 319 -23.73 18.40 3.74
CA LYS A 319 -25.00 18.67 4.43
C LYS A 319 -25.91 17.45 4.56
N ALA A 320 -25.83 16.50 3.61
CA ALA A 320 -26.51 15.20 3.68
C ALA A 320 -25.81 14.20 4.62
N GLY A 321 -24.69 14.57 5.24
CA GLY A 321 -23.95 13.73 6.19
C GLY A 321 -22.71 13.05 5.63
N ALA A 322 -22.33 13.30 4.37
CA ALA A 322 -21.04 12.83 3.83
C ALA A 322 -19.89 13.48 4.60
N ARG A 323 -18.90 12.69 5.01
CA ARG A 323 -17.79 13.18 5.84
C ARG A 323 -16.43 12.95 5.25
N TYR A 324 -16.11 11.69 4.94
CA TYR A 324 -14.78 11.32 4.51
C TYR A 324 -14.83 10.31 3.39
N LEU A 325 -14.07 10.57 2.34
CA LEU A 325 -13.66 9.51 1.43
C LEU A 325 -12.42 8.83 2.03
N TYR A 326 -12.33 7.51 1.93
CA TYR A 326 -11.11 6.79 2.30
C TYR A 326 -10.86 5.55 1.46
N SER A 327 -9.60 5.16 1.40
CA SER A 327 -9.16 3.85 0.93
C SER A 327 -8.25 3.22 1.97
N THR A 328 -8.19 1.88 2.00
CA THR A 328 -7.50 1.11 3.04
C THR A 328 -6.27 0.37 2.52
N VAL A 329 -5.14 0.50 3.21
CA VAL A 329 -3.83 -0.08 2.83
C VAL A 329 -3.18 -0.75 4.05
N THR A 330 -2.32 -1.74 3.82
CA THR A 330 -1.71 -2.58 4.88
C THR A 330 -0.22 -2.35 5.12
N SER A 331 0.53 -1.82 4.14
CA SER A 331 1.99 -1.61 4.26
C SER A 331 2.42 -0.15 4.02
N PRO A 332 3.52 0.33 4.64
CA PRO A 332 4.03 1.69 4.43
C PRO A 332 4.44 1.99 2.99
N GLU A 333 5.01 1.01 2.29
CA GLU A 333 5.52 1.14 0.91
C GLU A 333 4.38 1.47 -0.05
N HIS A 334 3.23 0.81 0.12
CA HIS A 334 2.05 1.05 -0.70
C HIS A 334 1.36 2.37 -0.33
N VAL A 335 1.42 2.80 0.95
CA VAL A 335 1.00 4.16 1.32
C VAL A 335 1.88 5.19 0.61
N LEU A 336 3.21 5.07 0.66
CA LEU A 336 4.12 5.98 -0.04
C LEU A 336 3.90 6.00 -1.56
N SER A 337 3.68 4.83 -2.16
CA SER A 337 3.40 4.72 -3.60
C SER A 337 2.15 5.53 -4.00
N ILE A 338 1.07 5.45 -3.22
CA ILE A 338 -0.15 6.24 -3.45
C ILE A 338 0.09 7.73 -3.15
N LEU A 339 0.86 8.06 -2.11
CA LEU A 339 1.19 9.45 -1.74
C LEU A 339 2.08 10.17 -2.77
N ARG A 340 2.78 9.43 -3.64
CA ARG A 340 3.58 9.96 -4.75
C ARG A 340 2.83 9.95 -6.09
N ASN A 341 2.11 8.87 -6.40
CA ASN A 341 1.57 8.61 -7.75
C ASN A 341 0.03 8.68 -7.83
N GLY A 342 -0.63 9.00 -6.71
CA GLY A 342 -2.08 8.91 -6.56
C GLY A 342 -2.60 7.47 -6.60
N GLN A 343 -3.92 7.34 -6.71
CA GLN A 343 -4.61 6.08 -6.89
C GLN A 343 -5.01 5.94 -8.36
N LYS A 344 -4.63 4.84 -9.01
CA LYS A 344 -4.98 4.53 -10.41
C LYS A 344 -6.03 3.42 -10.47
N SER A 345 -7.05 3.58 -11.32
CA SER A 345 -8.01 2.51 -11.60
C SER A 345 -7.33 1.31 -12.25
N SER A 346 -7.97 0.14 -12.24
CA SER A 346 -7.41 -1.05 -12.90
C SER A 346 -7.16 -0.79 -14.39
N LEU A 347 -8.11 -0.17 -15.11
CA LEU A 347 -7.92 0.23 -16.50
C LEU A 347 -6.80 1.26 -16.67
N GLN A 348 -6.75 2.33 -15.86
CA GLN A 348 -5.69 3.34 -15.96
C GLN A 348 -4.31 2.72 -15.78
N ARG A 349 -4.15 1.76 -14.86
CA ARG A 349 -2.90 1.00 -14.68
C ARG A 349 -2.54 0.22 -15.94
N TYR A 350 -3.46 -0.52 -16.55
CA TYR A 350 -3.19 -1.24 -17.79
C TYR A 350 -2.93 -0.31 -18.99
N GLU A 351 -3.65 0.80 -19.09
CA GLU A 351 -3.39 1.82 -20.11
C GLU A 351 -1.98 2.42 -19.94
N ASP A 352 -1.53 2.68 -18.71
CA ASP A 352 -0.17 3.14 -18.39
C ASP A 352 0.90 2.01 -18.45
N GLY A 353 0.55 0.80 -18.87
CA GLY A 353 1.47 -0.36 -18.95
C GLY A 353 1.87 -0.98 -17.61
N MET A 354 1.18 -0.63 -16.52
CA MET A 354 1.35 -1.23 -15.20
C MET A 354 0.49 -2.51 -15.08
N ILE A 355 1.02 -3.63 -15.59
CA ILE A 355 0.34 -4.93 -15.65
C ILE A 355 0.27 -5.60 -14.26
N VAL A 356 -0.61 -5.10 -13.38
CA VAL A 356 -0.74 -5.58 -11.99
C VAL A 356 -2.19 -5.90 -11.66
N ASN A 357 -2.47 -7.16 -11.33
CA ASN A 357 -3.80 -7.60 -10.90
C ASN A 357 -4.08 -7.12 -9.45
N GLY A 358 -5.24 -6.47 -9.25
CA GLY A 358 -5.88 -6.37 -7.95
C GLY A 358 -6.81 -7.56 -7.67
N MET A 359 -7.42 -7.60 -6.48
CA MET A 359 -8.20 -8.75 -5.97
C MET A 359 -9.31 -9.24 -6.92
N SER A 360 -9.97 -8.35 -7.66
CA SER A 360 -11.16 -8.66 -8.48
C SER A 360 -11.01 -8.25 -9.95
N THR A 361 -9.78 -8.05 -10.45
CA THR A 361 -9.50 -7.34 -11.72
C THR A 361 -10.39 -7.74 -12.91
N ILE A 362 -10.56 -9.04 -13.19
CA ILE A 362 -11.36 -9.51 -14.34
C ILE A 362 -12.85 -9.21 -14.14
N ALA A 363 -13.35 -9.29 -12.89
CA ALA A 363 -14.69 -8.85 -12.55
C ALA A 363 -14.81 -7.33 -12.73
N ASP A 364 -13.89 -6.52 -12.21
CA ASP A 364 -13.89 -5.05 -12.37
C ASP A 364 -13.98 -4.64 -13.86
N PHE A 365 -13.25 -5.34 -14.74
CA PHE A 365 -13.30 -5.08 -16.18
C PHE A 365 -14.66 -5.42 -16.78
N SER A 366 -15.23 -6.56 -16.39
CA SER A 366 -16.53 -7.05 -16.84
C SER A 366 -17.67 -6.13 -16.38
N THR A 367 -17.68 -5.77 -15.10
CA THR A 367 -18.72 -4.96 -14.44
C THR A 367 -18.72 -3.50 -14.85
N GLY A 368 -17.59 -3.03 -15.37
CA GLY A 368 -17.31 -1.62 -15.65
C GLY A 368 -16.57 -0.89 -14.52
N GLY A 369 -16.38 -1.52 -13.35
CA GLY A 369 -15.69 -0.91 -12.20
C GLY A 369 -14.22 -0.54 -12.45
N ALA A 370 -13.53 -1.27 -13.34
CA ALA A 370 -12.11 -1.05 -13.64
C ALA A 370 -11.79 0.34 -14.20
N VAL A 371 -12.79 1.06 -14.70
CA VAL A 371 -12.63 2.45 -15.15
C VAL A 371 -12.36 3.44 -14.01
N GLY A 372 -12.54 3.07 -12.74
CA GLY A 372 -12.40 3.98 -11.61
C GLY A 372 -11.70 3.39 -10.37
N VAL A 373 -11.37 4.28 -9.44
CA VAL A 373 -10.81 3.96 -8.14
C VAL A 373 -11.93 3.79 -7.13
N PHE A 374 -11.84 2.71 -6.37
CA PHE A 374 -12.76 2.36 -5.30
C PHE A 374 -12.38 3.10 -4.02
N THR A 375 -13.29 3.95 -3.56
CA THR A 375 -13.23 4.63 -2.27
C THR A 375 -14.45 4.25 -1.46
N ARG A 376 -14.40 4.50 -0.15
CA ARG A 376 -15.55 4.36 0.74
C ARG A 376 -15.92 5.71 1.30
N LEU A 377 -17.21 6.00 1.40
CA LEU A 377 -17.73 7.16 2.11
C LEU A 377 -18.02 6.77 3.56
N VAL A 378 -17.40 7.48 4.50
CA VAL A 378 -17.87 7.53 5.89
C VAL A 378 -18.89 8.66 6.03
N THR A 379 -20.00 8.38 6.70
CA THR A 379 -21.05 9.33 7.05
C THR A 379 -20.86 9.89 8.47
N GLN A 380 -21.53 11.00 8.74
CA GLN A 380 -21.60 11.65 10.05
C GLN A 380 -21.96 10.65 11.15
N ASP A 381 -23.11 10.00 11.02
CA ASP A 381 -23.67 9.21 12.12
C ASP A 381 -22.85 7.93 12.37
N ALA A 382 -22.32 7.30 11.32
CA ALA A 382 -21.35 6.22 11.43
C ALA A 382 -20.10 6.55 12.27
N ILE A 383 -19.62 7.80 12.25
CA ILE A 383 -18.49 8.25 13.07
C ILE A 383 -18.89 8.29 14.54
N TYR A 384 -19.91 9.07 14.90
CA TYR A 384 -20.21 9.35 16.31
C TYR A 384 -20.99 8.22 16.98
N ASN A 385 -21.70 7.37 16.22
CA ASN A 385 -22.32 6.15 16.73
C ASN A 385 -21.32 4.97 16.83
N GLY A 386 -20.05 5.17 16.47
CA GLY A 386 -18.99 4.17 16.64
C GLY A 386 -19.15 2.94 15.74
N GLN A 387 -19.75 3.10 14.56
CA GLN A 387 -20.01 1.99 13.64
C GLN A 387 -18.73 1.57 12.89
N GLY A 388 -18.71 0.32 12.39
CA GLY A 388 -17.50 -0.41 12.01
C GLY A 388 -16.80 -0.01 10.71
N TRP A 389 -16.47 1.28 10.49
CA TRP A 389 -15.58 1.71 9.42
C TRP A 389 -14.09 1.69 9.83
N THR A 390 -13.75 1.45 11.11
CA THR A 390 -12.39 1.32 11.68
C THR A 390 -11.69 -0.01 11.33
N GLY A 391 -11.26 -0.19 10.08
CA GLY A 391 -10.52 -1.39 9.64
C GLY A 391 -9.32 -1.14 8.71
N ARG A 392 -8.39 -2.11 8.73
CA ARG A 392 -7.04 -2.16 8.12
C ARG A 392 -6.01 -1.18 8.69
N THR A 393 -4.73 -1.55 8.59
CA THR A 393 -3.56 -0.89 9.20
C THR A 393 -3.53 0.61 8.96
N TYR A 394 -3.62 1.03 7.69
CA TYR A 394 -3.60 2.41 7.25
C TYR A 394 -4.86 2.75 6.44
N LYS A 395 -5.29 4.00 6.55
CA LYS A 395 -6.31 4.59 5.69
C LYS A 395 -5.83 5.91 5.12
N LEU A 396 -5.97 6.10 3.82
CA LEU A 396 -5.69 7.38 3.18
C LEU A 396 -6.98 8.19 3.20
N LEU A 397 -7.02 9.22 4.04
CA LEU A 397 -8.14 10.13 4.19
C LEU A 397 -8.16 11.08 3.02
N GLN A 398 -9.26 11.11 2.28
CA GLN A 398 -9.39 11.85 1.04
C GLN A 398 -10.37 13.02 1.17
N SER A 399 -10.04 14.13 0.54
CA SER A 399 -10.83 15.35 0.57
C SER A 399 -12.24 15.11 0.05
N TYR A 400 -13.24 15.47 0.85
CA TYR A 400 -14.65 15.39 0.49
C TYR A 400 -14.99 16.21 -0.76
N LYS A 401 -14.15 17.22 -1.11
CA LYS A 401 -14.30 18.03 -2.32
C LYS A 401 -14.33 17.21 -3.61
N GLN A 402 -13.72 16.02 -3.62
CA GLN A 402 -13.84 15.09 -4.75
C GLN A 402 -15.29 14.70 -5.06
N LEU A 403 -16.21 14.74 -4.10
CA LEU A 403 -17.64 14.51 -4.32
C LEU A 403 -18.30 15.52 -5.27
N GLY A 404 -17.65 16.67 -5.51
CA GLY A 404 -18.05 17.65 -6.53
C GLY A 404 -17.68 17.25 -7.96
N ARG A 405 -16.87 16.20 -8.16
CA ARG A 405 -16.70 15.59 -9.49
C ARG A 405 -18.03 15.05 -10.00
N THR A 406 -18.23 15.03 -11.32
CA THR A 406 -19.43 14.44 -11.95
C THR A 406 -19.18 13.09 -12.61
N ASP A 407 -17.94 12.58 -12.59
CA ASP A 407 -17.51 11.30 -13.19
C ASP A 407 -17.39 10.15 -12.18
N TRP A 408 -18.19 10.20 -11.10
CA TRP A 408 -18.31 9.13 -10.11
C TRP A 408 -19.76 8.66 -9.94
N TYR A 409 -19.91 7.48 -9.36
CA TYR A 409 -21.16 6.85 -8.96
C TYR A 409 -20.84 5.93 -7.79
N GLY A 410 -21.84 5.45 -7.05
CA GLY A 410 -21.58 4.54 -5.94
C GLY A 410 -22.68 3.55 -5.66
N TRP A 411 -22.38 2.66 -4.71
CA TRP A 411 -23.27 1.63 -4.18
C TRP A 411 -23.15 1.62 -2.66
N ASN A 412 -24.25 1.32 -1.97
CA ASN A 412 -24.25 1.13 -0.52
C ASN A 412 -23.83 -0.29 -0.10
N GLY A 413 -23.04 -0.98 -0.92
CA GLY A 413 -22.50 -2.31 -0.70
C GLY A 413 -21.43 -2.62 -1.74
N ASP A 414 -20.87 -3.83 -1.68
CA ASP A 414 -19.89 -4.32 -2.65
C ASP A 414 -20.64 -4.82 -3.89
N TYR A 415 -20.44 -4.12 -5.01
CA TYR A 415 -21.01 -4.48 -6.32
C TYR A 415 -19.92 -4.49 -7.40
N PHE A 416 -18.65 -4.59 -7.01
CA PHE A 416 -17.49 -4.57 -7.90
C PHE A 416 -17.53 -3.40 -8.91
N GLY A 417 -18.10 -2.24 -8.51
CA GLY A 417 -18.27 -1.08 -9.37
C GLY A 417 -19.19 -1.30 -10.58
N ARG A 418 -20.22 -2.15 -10.48
CA ARG A 418 -21.24 -2.38 -11.52
C ARG A 418 -21.79 -1.07 -12.13
N ARG A 419 -21.82 -0.99 -13.47
CA ARG A 419 -22.28 0.17 -14.25
C ARG A 419 -23.63 0.04 -14.98
N TRP A 420 -24.36 -1.07 -14.81
CA TRP A 420 -25.76 -1.18 -15.23
C TRP A 420 -26.72 -1.12 -14.03
N ASP A 421 -27.99 -0.91 -14.32
CA ASP A 421 -29.09 -0.73 -13.35
C ASP A 421 -28.84 0.38 -12.31
N LEU A 422 -28.15 1.45 -12.73
CA LEU A 422 -27.91 2.64 -11.90
C LEU A 422 -29.20 3.46 -11.75
N ASP A 423 -29.70 3.60 -10.53
CA ASP A 423 -30.83 4.48 -10.20
C ASP A 423 -30.33 5.81 -9.61
N SER A 424 -30.80 6.92 -10.19
CA SER A 424 -30.41 8.28 -9.82
C SER A 424 -30.74 8.62 -8.35
N LYS A 425 -31.69 7.91 -7.73
CA LYS A 425 -32.05 8.08 -6.31
C LYS A 425 -31.22 7.25 -5.33
N VAL A 426 -30.41 6.29 -5.81
CA VAL A 426 -29.70 5.32 -4.96
C VAL A 426 -28.19 5.35 -5.19
N ASN A 427 -27.76 5.51 -6.44
CA ASN A 427 -26.35 5.40 -6.82
C ASN A 427 -25.60 6.73 -6.87
N PHE A 428 -26.28 7.85 -6.63
CA PHE A 428 -25.76 9.19 -6.80
C PHE A 428 -26.25 10.14 -5.71
N GLY A 429 -25.55 11.27 -5.60
CA GLY A 429 -26.02 12.44 -4.85
C GLY A 429 -26.42 12.14 -3.40
N ARG A 430 -27.43 12.88 -2.92
CA ARG A 430 -27.95 12.79 -1.55
C ARG A 430 -28.50 11.41 -1.21
N GLY A 431 -29.21 10.78 -2.14
CA GLY A 431 -29.84 9.48 -1.94
C GLY A 431 -28.83 8.35 -1.69
N LEU A 432 -27.65 8.40 -2.33
CA LEU A 432 -26.57 7.46 -1.99
C LEU A 432 -26.10 7.66 -0.54
N VAL A 433 -25.84 8.89 -0.11
CA VAL A 433 -25.37 9.20 1.26
C VAL A 433 -26.37 8.70 2.30
N GLU A 434 -27.66 8.96 2.10
CA GLU A 434 -28.76 8.49 2.95
C GLU A 434 -28.94 6.95 2.90
N SER A 435 -28.62 6.30 1.79
CA SER A 435 -28.67 4.83 1.68
C SER A 435 -27.46 4.09 2.29
N ILE A 436 -26.33 4.79 2.44
CA ILE A 436 -25.13 4.31 3.13
C ILE A 436 -25.32 4.35 4.65
N ASP A 437 -26.14 5.28 5.17
CA ASP A 437 -26.44 5.42 6.58
C ASP A 437 -27.93 5.72 6.80
N ASP A 438 -28.72 4.65 6.91
CA ASP A 438 -30.18 4.70 7.09
C ASP A 438 -30.62 5.07 8.53
N GLY A 439 -29.71 5.64 9.33
CA GLY A 439 -29.91 5.96 10.73
C GLY A 439 -29.96 4.75 11.67
N LYS A 440 -29.81 3.52 11.14
CA LYS A 440 -29.79 2.27 11.92
C LYS A 440 -28.48 1.51 11.74
N THR A 441 -27.99 1.40 10.51
CA THR A 441 -26.83 0.57 10.17
C THR A 441 -26.07 1.16 8.99
N TYR A 442 -24.92 1.76 9.26
CA TYR A 442 -23.94 2.14 8.24
C TYR A 442 -23.47 0.95 7.41
N LYS A 443 -23.46 1.09 6.09
CA LYS A 443 -23.02 0.05 5.16
C LYS A 443 -21.49 0.09 5.00
N THR A 444 -20.79 -0.77 5.75
CA THR A 444 -19.32 -0.83 5.81
C THR A 444 -18.62 -1.24 4.51
N THR A 445 -19.37 -1.86 3.60
CA THR A 445 -18.92 -2.29 2.28
C THR A 445 -19.32 -1.33 1.15
N ASN A 446 -19.80 -0.11 1.46
CA ASN A 446 -20.11 0.88 0.41
C ASN A 446 -18.90 1.19 -0.50
N GLU A 447 -19.20 1.54 -1.74
CA GLU A 447 -18.21 1.82 -2.78
C GLU A 447 -18.59 3.09 -3.55
N LEU A 448 -17.69 4.05 -3.65
CA LEU A 448 -17.76 5.19 -4.56
C LEU A 448 -16.62 5.09 -5.57
N ILE A 449 -16.97 5.06 -6.86
CA ILE A 449 -16.07 4.73 -7.97
C ILE A 449 -15.77 5.99 -8.78
N PHE A 450 -14.57 6.54 -8.60
CA PHE A 450 -14.10 7.76 -9.28
C PHE A 450 -13.32 7.42 -10.55
N THR A 451 -13.73 7.92 -11.72
CA THR A 451 -13.13 7.53 -13.01
C THR A 451 -11.62 7.90 -13.11
N ALA A 452 -10.85 7.04 -13.77
CA ALA A 452 -9.39 7.03 -13.97
C ALA A 452 -8.53 6.96 -12.71
N GLY A 453 -8.71 7.87 -11.76
CA GLY A 453 -7.89 7.95 -10.57
C GLY A 453 -8.27 9.05 -9.60
N ASN A 454 -7.58 9.06 -8.46
CA ASN A 454 -7.62 10.11 -7.44
C ASN A 454 -6.20 10.62 -7.19
N ARG A 455 -6.04 11.94 -7.15
CA ARG A 455 -4.75 12.62 -7.00
C ARG A 455 -4.10 12.39 -5.64
N PRO A 456 -2.75 12.37 -5.55
CA PRO A 456 -2.08 12.39 -4.26
C PRO A 456 -2.40 13.66 -3.46
N GLU A 457 -2.63 14.80 -4.13
CA GLU A 457 -3.06 16.08 -3.51
C GLU A 457 -4.46 16.03 -2.87
N ASN A 458 -5.25 14.99 -3.18
CA ASN A 458 -6.55 14.80 -2.54
C ASN A 458 -6.43 14.07 -1.18
N ILE A 459 -5.25 13.60 -0.78
CA ILE A 459 -5.03 12.81 0.44
C ILE A 459 -4.67 13.73 1.60
N GLU A 460 -5.66 14.18 2.35
CA GLU A 460 -5.47 15.18 3.41
C GLU A 460 -4.62 14.64 4.58
N ARG A 461 -4.77 13.35 4.95
CA ARG A 461 -4.02 12.67 6.02
C ARG A 461 -3.95 11.16 5.82
N VAL A 462 -3.07 10.48 6.55
CA VAL A 462 -3.09 9.01 6.72
C VAL A 462 -3.47 8.65 8.15
N ILE A 463 -4.43 7.75 8.32
CA ILE A 463 -4.88 7.25 9.63
C ILE A 463 -4.23 5.88 9.86
N ALA A 464 -3.44 5.75 10.92
CA ALA A 464 -2.92 4.48 11.41
C ALA A 464 -3.81 3.91 12.53
N THR A 465 -3.89 2.57 12.60
CA THR A 465 -4.72 1.87 13.61
C THR A 465 -4.03 1.77 14.97
N THR A 466 -2.71 1.61 15.01
CA THR A 466 -1.92 1.55 16.25
C THR A 466 -0.75 2.55 16.23
N GLU A 467 -0.22 2.91 17.40
CA GLU A 467 0.98 3.77 17.49
C GLU A 467 2.21 3.09 16.88
N SER A 468 2.32 1.76 16.97
CA SER A 468 3.38 1.00 16.29
C SER A 468 3.30 1.16 14.76
N ASP A 469 2.10 1.10 14.18
CA ASP A 469 1.92 1.30 12.74
C ASP A 469 2.14 2.76 12.34
N ARG A 470 1.66 3.71 13.15
CA ARG A 470 1.92 5.15 12.95
C ARG A 470 3.41 5.43 12.89
N GLN A 471 4.17 4.92 13.87
CA GLN A 471 5.61 5.14 13.96
C GLN A 471 6.35 4.48 12.79
N LYS A 472 6.04 3.21 12.45
CA LYS A 472 6.60 2.53 11.26
C LYS A 472 6.37 3.31 9.96
N LEU A 473 5.17 3.88 9.78
CA LEU A 473 4.87 4.68 8.60
C LEU A 473 5.64 6.01 8.62
N ILE A 474 5.70 6.72 9.75
CA ILE A 474 6.48 7.96 9.86
C ILE A 474 7.94 7.70 9.54
N GLU A 475 8.57 6.70 10.16
CA GLU A 475 9.97 6.30 9.91
C GLU A 475 10.21 5.94 8.44
N HIS A 476 9.27 5.22 7.80
CA HIS A 476 9.35 4.89 6.38
C HIS A 476 9.28 6.16 5.50
N LEU A 477 8.35 7.08 5.78
CA LEU A 477 8.19 8.32 5.03
C LEU A 477 9.39 9.27 5.22
N GLU A 478 9.93 9.38 6.44
CA GLU A 478 11.14 10.13 6.77
C GLU A 478 12.36 9.57 6.03
N LYS A 479 12.60 8.26 6.11
CA LYS A 479 13.69 7.56 5.39
C LYS A 479 13.60 7.73 3.87
N GLN A 480 12.40 7.90 3.33
CA GLN A 480 12.16 8.10 1.90
C GLN A 480 12.09 9.58 1.50
N GLY A 481 12.35 10.52 2.42
CA GLY A 481 12.34 11.96 2.16
C GLY A 481 10.97 12.51 1.75
N TYR A 482 9.88 11.84 2.09
CA TYR A 482 8.53 12.28 1.73
C TYR A 482 8.11 13.51 2.54
N GLN A 483 7.58 14.52 1.85
CA GLN A 483 7.00 15.72 2.45
C GLN A 483 5.51 15.82 2.06
N PRO A 484 4.57 15.95 3.01
CA PRO A 484 3.16 16.12 2.70
C PRO A 484 2.89 17.37 1.84
N HIS A 485 2.16 17.20 0.74
CA HIS A 485 1.83 18.27 -0.22
C HIS A 485 1.08 19.46 0.40
N ASN A 486 0.41 19.24 1.54
CA ASN A 486 -0.36 20.25 2.27
C ASN A 486 0.45 20.97 3.37
N GLY A 487 1.77 20.76 3.42
CA GLY A 487 2.69 21.47 4.32
C GLY A 487 2.64 21.04 5.79
N LEU A 488 1.91 19.97 6.12
CA LEU A 488 1.90 19.37 7.44
C LEU A 488 3.22 18.64 7.72
N SER A 489 3.64 18.59 8.98
CA SER A 489 4.69 17.65 9.40
C SER A 489 4.18 16.20 9.34
N LEU A 490 5.09 15.22 9.22
CA LEU A 490 4.70 13.80 9.14
C LEU A 490 3.95 13.31 10.40
N SER A 491 4.29 13.86 11.57
CA SER A 491 3.62 13.53 12.83
C SER A 491 2.19 14.08 12.93
N GLU A 492 1.88 15.15 12.19
CA GLU A 492 0.53 15.69 12.00
C GLU A 492 -0.21 14.99 10.85
N PHE A 493 0.49 14.68 9.75
CA PHE A 493 -0.09 14.05 8.56
C PHE A 493 -0.49 12.60 8.83
N VAL A 494 0.32 11.85 9.58
CA VAL A 494 0.02 10.49 10.04
C VAL A 494 -0.59 10.55 11.44
N VAL A 495 -1.89 10.26 11.54
CA VAL A 495 -2.68 10.37 12.77
C VAL A 495 -3.18 9.01 13.26
N LEU A 496 -3.43 8.87 14.56
CA LEU A 496 -4.10 7.69 15.09
C LEU A 496 -5.61 7.74 14.95
N SER A 497 -6.24 6.59 14.74
CA SER A 497 -7.65 6.40 15.05
C SER A 497 -7.89 6.53 16.57
N PRO A 498 -8.94 7.24 17.04
CA PRO A 498 -9.96 7.98 16.30
C PRO A 498 -9.63 9.47 16.08
N LYS A 499 -8.43 9.97 16.43
CA LYS A 499 -8.05 11.40 16.49
C LYS A 499 -8.16 12.19 15.17
N PHE A 500 -8.58 11.56 14.08
CA PHE A 500 -8.82 12.20 12.79
C PHE A 500 -10.21 12.87 12.68
N LEU A 501 -11.14 12.63 13.62
CA LEU A 501 -12.50 13.22 13.58
C LEU A 501 -12.52 14.76 13.34
N PRO A 502 -11.60 15.58 13.90
CA PRO A 502 -11.61 17.03 13.69
C PRO A 502 -11.29 17.52 12.28
N TYR A 503 -10.96 16.64 11.33
CA TYR A 503 -10.52 17.05 9.99
C TYR A 503 -11.63 17.01 8.91
N GLY A 504 -12.88 16.71 9.29
CA GLY A 504 -14.00 16.62 8.34
C GLY A 504 -14.70 17.98 8.13
N PRO A 505 -15.46 18.16 7.03
CA PRO A 505 -16.33 19.32 6.88
C PRO A 505 -17.40 19.32 7.97
N SER A 506 -17.68 20.46 8.62
CA SER A 506 -18.87 20.57 9.49
C SER A 506 -20.14 20.43 8.64
N PRO A 507 -21.16 19.65 9.08
CA PRO A 507 -22.46 19.58 8.40
C PRO A 507 -23.45 20.58 9.03
N TYR A 508 -23.02 21.27 10.07
CA TYR A 508 -23.83 22.02 11.02
C TYR A 508 -23.44 23.48 10.98
N ASP A 509 -24.45 24.33 10.86
CA ASP A 509 -24.32 25.75 11.09
C ASP A 509 -24.13 26.00 12.60
N VAL A 510 -22.97 26.54 12.97
CA VAL A 510 -22.60 26.93 14.33
C VAL A 510 -22.38 28.44 14.45
N THR A 511 -23.07 29.24 13.62
CA THR A 511 -23.08 30.71 13.73
C THR A 511 -23.55 31.21 15.10
N ASP A 512 -24.42 30.45 15.79
CA ASP A 512 -24.70 30.59 17.23
C ASP A 512 -24.37 29.29 17.98
N PRO A 513 -23.15 29.17 18.57
CA PRO A 513 -22.74 27.98 19.30
C PRO A 513 -23.59 27.67 20.54
N LYS A 514 -24.21 28.67 21.17
CA LYS A 514 -25.01 28.47 22.40
C LYS A 514 -26.40 27.93 22.08
N LYS A 515 -27.02 28.45 21.03
CA LYS A 515 -28.25 27.88 20.47
C LYS A 515 -28.01 26.46 19.99
N PHE A 516 -26.96 26.24 19.17
CA PHE A 516 -26.63 24.90 18.68
C PHE A 516 -26.39 23.89 19.81
N ALA A 517 -25.59 24.25 20.83
CA ALA A 517 -25.37 23.39 22.00
C ALA A 517 -26.66 23.03 22.73
N SER A 518 -27.62 23.94 22.80
CA SER A 518 -28.92 23.73 23.44
C SER A 518 -29.85 22.82 22.63
N GLU A 519 -29.88 22.99 21.30
CA GLU A 519 -30.63 22.14 20.37
C GLU A 519 -30.05 20.72 20.32
N ALA A 520 -28.73 20.60 20.20
CA ALA A 520 -28.00 19.32 20.25
C ALA A 520 -28.25 18.56 21.57
N LEU A 521 -28.30 19.28 22.70
CA LEU A 521 -28.62 18.70 24.01
C LEU A 521 -30.07 18.19 24.10
N ALA A 522 -31.01 18.89 23.46
CA ALA A 522 -32.40 18.45 23.38
C ALA A 522 -32.56 17.22 22.47
N ALA A 523 -31.96 17.25 21.28
CA ALA A 523 -31.96 16.14 20.32
C ALA A 523 -31.37 14.84 20.90
N ALA A 524 -30.28 14.95 21.66
CA ALA A 524 -29.66 13.80 22.32
C ALA A 524 -30.56 13.17 23.39
N LYS A 525 -31.38 13.97 24.10
CA LYS A 525 -32.37 13.46 25.06
C LYS A 525 -33.53 12.72 24.40
N THR A 526 -33.80 13.00 23.13
CA THR A 526 -34.76 12.26 22.29
C THR A 526 -34.13 11.12 21.46
N GLY A 527 -32.83 10.86 21.64
CA GLY A 527 -32.11 9.74 21.02
C GLY A 527 -31.13 10.09 19.89
N SER A 528 -31.13 11.33 19.37
CA SER A 528 -30.22 11.76 18.31
C SER A 528 -28.94 12.38 18.88
N SER A 529 -27.90 11.55 19.06
CA SER A 529 -26.66 11.98 19.76
C SER A 529 -25.59 12.62 18.87
N ALA A 530 -25.73 12.59 17.54
CA ALA A 530 -24.67 12.97 16.61
C ALA A 530 -24.26 14.45 16.69
N GLN A 531 -25.22 15.37 16.79
CA GLN A 531 -24.96 16.80 16.98
C GLN A 531 -24.21 17.06 18.29
N LEU A 532 -24.63 16.40 19.38
CA LEU A 532 -24.03 16.56 20.71
C LEU A 532 -22.60 16.03 20.75
N ARG A 533 -22.39 14.80 20.27
CA ARG A 533 -21.06 14.18 20.19
C ARG A 533 -20.13 15.00 19.30
N TRP A 534 -20.60 15.46 18.15
CA TRP A 534 -19.82 16.34 17.27
C TRP A 534 -19.42 17.64 17.98
N PHE A 535 -20.35 18.35 18.63
CA PHE A 535 -20.03 19.62 19.29
C PHE A 535 -19.04 19.45 20.44
N LEU A 536 -19.18 18.37 21.22
CA LEU A 536 -18.25 18.04 22.31
C LEU A 536 -16.84 17.69 21.80
N ILE A 537 -16.70 17.09 20.62
CA ILE A 537 -15.39 16.73 20.06
C ILE A 537 -14.81 17.89 19.23
N GLU A 538 -15.55 18.38 18.25
CA GLU A 538 -15.10 19.25 17.15
C GLU A 538 -15.73 20.64 17.16
N GLY A 539 -16.81 20.84 17.93
CA GLY A 539 -17.52 22.11 18.01
C GLY A 539 -16.57 23.26 18.37
N PRO A 540 -16.85 24.49 17.88
CA PRO A 540 -15.96 25.63 17.95
C PRO A 540 -15.48 25.90 19.39
N ALA A 541 -14.22 26.32 19.51
CA ALA A 541 -13.54 26.49 20.79
C ALA A 541 -13.99 27.73 21.60
N ASP A 542 -15.25 28.17 21.45
CA ASP A 542 -15.88 29.03 22.47
C ASP A 542 -15.96 28.22 23.76
N ALA A 543 -15.00 28.47 24.64
CA ALA A 543 -14.86 27.78 25.91
C ALA A 543 -16.15 27.87 26.72
N GLY A 544 -16.91 28.97 26.65
CA GLY A 544 -18.15 29.15 27.40
C GLY A 544 -19.23 28.12 27.02
N ALA A 545 -19.64 28.10 25.74
CA ALA A 545 -20.70 27.20 25.28
C ALA A 545 -20.32 25.72 25.43
N LYS A 546 -19.06 25.36 25.10
CA LYS A 546 -18.59 23.98 25.14
C LYS A 546 -18.36 23.47 26.56
N ALA A 547 -17.75 24.26 27.45
CA ALA A 547 -17.57 23.90 28.85
C ALA A 547 -18.91 23.76 29.60
N GLU A 548 -19.88 24.64 29.32
CA GLU A 548 -21.21 24.54 29.92
C GLU A 548 -21.92 23.25 29.49
N LEU A 549 -21.79 22.87 28.21
CA LEU A 549 -22.35 21.64 27.68
C LEU A 549 -21.65 20.39 28.24
N GLU A 550 -20.31 20.35 28.29
CA GLU A 550 -19.54 19.28 28.93
C GLU A 550 -20.00 19.06 30.39
N LYS A 551 -20.11 20.15 31.15
CA LYS A 551 -20.58 20.12 32.54
C LYS A 551 -22.02 19.61 32.67
N LYS A 552 -22.94 20.07 31.81
CA LYS A 552 -24.33 19.58 31.75
C LYS A 552 -24.38 18.07 31.46
N CYS A 553 -23.61 17.61 30.47
CA CYS A 553 -23.55 16.19 30.09
C CYS A 553 -22.94 15.31 31.18
N LEU A 554 -21.83 15.70 31.83
CA LEU A 554 -21.23 14.92 32.92
C LEU A 554 -22.18 14.73 34.12
N LEU A 555 -23.04 15.72 34.38
CA LEU A 555 -24.02 15.69 35.46
C LEU A 555 -25.30 14.89 35.12
N ASP A 556 -25.63 14.69 33.84
CA ASP A 556 -26.79 13.91 33.37
C ASP A 556 -26.40 12.43 33.13
N PRO A 557 -26.95 11.45 33.88
CA PRO A 557 -26.60 10.04 33.71
C PRO A 557 -26.82 9.48 32.29
N LYS A 558 -27.74 10.04 31.50
CA LYS A 558 -28.02 9.58 30.12
C LYS A 558 -27.01 10.10 29.11
N LEU A 559 -26.35 11.23 29.40
CA LEU A 559 -25.47 11.94 28.45
C LEU A 559 -23.99 11.90 28.84
N ARG A 560 -23.70 11.50 30.08
CA ARG A 560 -22.36 11.41 30.68
C ARG A 560 -21.33 10.74 29.78
N GLN A 561 -21.70 9.64 29.12
CA GLN A 561 -20.76 8.90 28.27
C GLN A 561 -20.27 9.75 27.08
N TYR A 562 -21.10 10.62 26.50
CA TYR A 562 -20.70 11.47 25.38
C TYR A 562 -19.61 12.49 25.77
N ALA A 563 -19.68 13.06 26.99
CA ALA A 563 -18.64 13.95 27.50
C ALA A 563 -17.36 13.19 27.87
N LEU A 564 -17.47 11.97 28.40
CA LEU A 564 -16.31 11.11 28.67
C LEU A 564 -15.61 10.66 27.38
N ASP A 565 -16.39 10.24 26.37
CA ASP A 565 -15.89 9.88 25.04
C ASP A 565 -15.17 11.09 24.39
N ALA A 566 -15.77 12.28 24.46
CA ALA A 566 -15.17 13.50 23.91
C ALA A 566 -13.86 13.89 24.62
N ALA A 567 -13.81 13.81 25.95
CA ALA A 567 -12.59 14.04 26.72
C ALA A 567 -11.51 12.97 26.44
N LYS A 568 -11.91 11.72 26.19
CA LYS A 568 -11.02 10.63 25.78
C LYS A 568 -10.43 10.84 24.38
N ILE A 569 -11.25 11.29 23.42
CA ILE A 569 -10.86 11.48 22.02
C ILE A 569 -9.96 12.72 21.86
N SER A 570 -10.32 13.84 22.50
CA SER A 570 -9.57 15.10 22.44
C SER A 570 -8.37 15.15 23.38
N GLY A 571 -8.38 14.34 24.45
CA GLY A 571 -7.40 14.38 25.52
C GLY A 571 -7.41 15.70 26.31
N ARG A 572 -8.52 16.45 26.30
CA ARG A 572 -8.71 17.74 27.00
C ARG A 572 -10.17 17.91 27.44
N PHE A 573 -10.42 18.87 28.33
CA PHE A 573 -11.74 19.46 28.57
C PHE A 573 -11.77 20.88 27.98
N ALA A 574 -12.94 21.38 27.62
CA ALA A 574 -13.14 22.80 27.30
C ALA A 574 -13.28 23.66 28.57
N MET A 575 -13.69 23.06 29.70
CA MET A 575 -13.71 23.72 31.01
C MET A 575 -12.32 24.23 31.42
N ALA A 576 -12.26 25.47 31.92
CA ALA A 576 -11.05 26.03 32.51
C ALA A 576 -10.65 25.26 33.80
N PRO A 577 -9.36 25.31 34.22
CA PRO A 577 -8.87 24.54 35.37
C PRO A 577 -9.68 24.79 36.66
N GLU A 578 -10.08 26.04 36.89
CA GLU A 578 -10.86 26.48 38.06
C GLU A 578 -12.31 25.96 38.00
N GLU A 579 -12.88 25.86 36.81
CA GLU A 579 -14.24 25.36 36.59
C GLU A 579 -14.32 23.85 36.77
N LEU A 580 -13.35 23.12 36.20
CA LEU A 580 -13.19 21.69 36.42
C LEU A 580 -12.92 21.40 37.90
N GLY A 581 -12.09 22.21 38.57
CA GLY A 581 -11.85 22.10 40.01
C GLY A 581 -13.10 22.34 40.86
N LYS A 582 -13.93 23.33 40.51
CA LYS A 582 -15.26 23.55 41.13
C LYS A 582 -16.19 22.35 40.91
N LEU A 583 -16.23 21.78 39.70
CA LEU A 583 -17.04 20.59 39.39
C LEU A 583 -16.58 19.37 40.21
N ILE A 584 -15.28 19.11 40.29
CA ILE A 584 -14.73 18.00 41.09
C ILE A 584 -15.07 18.17 42.57
N LYS A 585 -14.95 19.38 43.14
CA LYS A 585 -15.39 19.70 44.51
C LYS A 585 -16.89 19.49 44.72
N GLN A 586 -17.73 19.91 43.77
CA GLN A 586 -19.17 19.71 43.80
C GLN A 586 -19.53 18.21 43.76
N LEU A 587 -18.83 17.41 42.96
CA LEU A 587 -19.05 15.96 42.87
C LEU A 587 -18.57 15.21 44.13
N LYS A 588 -17.47 15.65 44.75
CA LYS A 588 -16.96 15.10 46.03
C LYS A 588 -17.90 15.37 47.22
N SER A 589 -18.61 16.51 47.21
CA SER A 589 -19.52 16.90 48.31
C SER A 589 -20.94 16.33 48.21
N LYS A 590 -21.34 15.79 47.04
CA LYS A 590 -22.65 15.12 46.89
C LYS A 590 -22.70 13.80 47.68
N LYS A 591 -23.52 13.76 48.74
CA LYS A 591 -23.80 12.55 49.55
C LYS A 591 -24.46 11.39 48.76
N THR A 592 -24.96 11.65 47.54
CA THR A 592 -25.56 10.65 46.66
C THR A 592 -24.51 9.73 46.02
N LYS A 593 -24.81 8.42 45.87
CA LYS A 593 -23.94 7.43 45.20
C LYS A 593 -23.48 7.83 43.78
N GLU A 594 -24.14 8.76 43.09
CA GLU A 594 -23.75 9.24 41.75
C GLU A 594 -22.47 10.09 41.73
N GLY A 595 -22.19 10.89 42.76
CA GLY A 595 -20.99 11.75 42.80
C GLY A 595 -19.68 10.94 42.67
N PRO A 596 -19.47 9.93 43.55
CA PRO A 596 -18.31 9.03 43.47
C PRO A 596 -18.20 8.24 42.16
N LYS A 597 -19.33 7.84 41.54
CA LYS A 597 -19.34 7.15 40.24
C LYS A 597 -18.85 8.05 39.10
N ILE A 598 -19.30 9.32 39.06
CA ILE A 598 -18.85 10.28 38.04
C ILE A 598 -17.34 10.50 38.16
N LEU A 599 -16.84 10.67 39.40
CA LEU A 599 -15.41 10.83 39.67
C LEU A 599 -14.58 9.61 39.28
N GLU A 600 -15.14 8.40 39.39
CA GLU A 600 -14.52 7.17 38.90
C GLU A 600 -14.44 7.10 37.38
N ALA A 601 -15.55 7.42 36.71
CA ALA A 601 -15.64 7.42 35.26
C ALA A 601 -14.70 8.47 34.63
N LEU A 602 -14.55 9.64 35.27
CA LEU A 602 -13.55 10.64 34.88
C LEU A 602 -12.12 10.10 34.95
N VAL A 603 -11.76 9.43 36.05
CA VAL A 603 -10.41 8.82 36.21
C VAL A 603 -10.19 7.67 35.22
N LYS A 604 -11.20 6.83 34.95
CA LYS A 604 -11.07 5.69 34.02
C LYS A 604 -11.06 6.09 32.55
N SER A 605 -11.90 7.04 32.14
CA SER A 605 -12.13 7.34 30.72
C SER A 605 -11.48 8.63 30.23
N ALA A 606 -11.17 9.58 31.13
CA ALA A 606 -10.71 10.92 30.76
C ALA A 606 -9.39 11.33 31.44
N ALA A 607 -8.52 10.36 31.79
CA ALA A 607 -7.27 10.65 32.50
C ALA A 607 -6.31 11.59 31.74
N GLU A 608 -6.14 11.45 30.41
CA GLU A 608 -5.32 12.38 29.60
C GLU A 608 -5.85 13.82 29.75
N ALA A 609 -7.17 14.00 29.70
CA ALA A 609 -7.83 15.30 29.87
C ALA A 609 -7.70 15.85 31.30
N LEU A 610 -7.81 15.00 32.33
CA LEU A 610 -7.61 15.39 33.73
C LEU A 610 -6.16 15.85 33.96
N PHE A 611 -5.16 15.11 33.51
CA PHE A 611 -3.76 15.52 33.61
C PHE A 611 -3.53 16.86 32.88
N ARG A 612 -3.91 16.94 31.60
CA ARG A 612 -3.64 18.12 30.75
C ARG A 612 -4.47 19.36 31.11
N SER A 613 -5.44 19.24 32.02
CA SER A 613 -6.14 20.40 32.60
C SER A 613 -5.26 21.24 33.53
N GLY A 614 -4.18 20.67 34.10
CA GLY A 614 -3.35 21.36 35.10
C GLY A 614 -4.06 21.68 36.42
N ALA A 615 -5.32 21.27 36.61
CA ALA A 615 -6.13 21.63 37.77
C ALA A 615 -5.70 20.86 39.03
N LYS A 616 -5.45 21.58 40.13
CA LYS A 616 -5.01 21.01 41.42
C LYS A 616 -5.97 19.93 41.94
N GLU A 617 -7.27 20.13 41.79
CA GLU A 617 -8.30 19.16 42.16
C GLU A 617 -8.31 17.91 41.26
N ALA A 618 -7.88 18.02 40.00
CA ALA A 618 -7.74 16.89 39.08
C ALA A 618 -6.52 16.04 39.46
N ALA A 619 -5.38 16.65 39.76
CA ALA A 619 -4.22 15.96 40.34
C ALA A 619 -4.61 15.22 41.63
N ALA A 620 -5.29 15.90 42.57
CA ALA A 620 -5.76 15.28 43.81
C ALA A 620 -6.85 14.20 43.61
N LEU A 621 -7.60 14.24 42.50
CA LEU A 621 -8.55 13.19 42.14
C LEU A 621 -7.83 11.96 41.60
N LEU A 622 -6.92 12.14 40.64
CA LEU A 622 -6.08 11.07 40.07
C LEU A 622 -5.30 10.36 41.18
N ALA A 623 -4.55 11.11 42.00
CA ALA A 623 -3.78 10.58 43.12
C ALA A 623 -4.62 9.81 44.17
N SER A 624 -5.92 10.10 44.29
CA SER A 624 -6.82 9.37 45.19
C SER A 624 -7.34 8.03 44.65
N LYS A 625 -7.15 7.75 43.35
CA LYS A 625 -7.60 6.53 42.68
C LYS A 625 -6.54 5.96 41.71
N PRO A 626 -5.32 5.63 42.16
CA PRO A 626 -4.36 4.91 41.33
C PRO A 626 -4.94 3.54 40.97
N SER A 627 -5.11 3.26 39.68
CA SER A 627 -5.64 1.96 39.24
C SER A 627 -4.63 0.85 39.52
N LYS A 628 -4.98 -0.14 40.35
CA LYS A 628 -4.14 -1.27 40.74
C LYS A 628 -3.90 -2.32 39.63
N ALA A 629 -4.06 -1.95 38.36
CA ALA A 629 -4.08 -2.88 37.24
C ALA A 629 -2.71 -3.01 36.53
N SER A 630 -2.47 -4.19 35.97
CA SER A 630 -1.36 -4.52 35.10
C SER A 630 -1.40 -3.74 33.77
N TYR A 631 -0.40 -3.97 32.91
CA TYR A 631 -0.19 -3.33 31.60
C TYR A 631 -1.51 -3.06 30.82
N PRO A 632 -1.79 -1.81 30.40
CA PRO A 632 -0.83 -0.74 30.05
C PRO A 632 -0.23 0.03 31.23
N GLY A 633 -0.76 -0.14 32.45
CA GLY A 633 -0.35 0.58 33.66
C GLY A 633 -1.39 1.61 34.12
N PRO A 634 -1.02 2.56 35.01
CA PRO A 634 -1.98 3.45 35.65
C PRO A 634 -2.78 4.27 34.63
N TYR A 635 -4.10 4.26 34.79
CA TYR A 635 -5.10 4.97 33.98
C TYR A 635 -5.24 4.55 32.51
N GLU A 636 -4.76 3.35 32.11
CA GLU A 636 -4.91 2.81 30.74
C GLU A 636 -4.28 3.69 29.62
N LEU A 637 -3.36 4.60 29.96
CA LEU A 637 -2.72 5.53 29.02
C LEU A 637 -1.44 4.93 28.42
N SER A 638 -1.25 5.07 27.10
CA SER A 638 -0.02 4.66 26.41
C SER A 638 1.15 5.63 26.67
N ASP A 639 2.37 5.17 26.44
CA ASP A 639 3.57 5.96 26.70
C ASP A 639 3.61 7.29 25.93
N ASP A 640 3.16 7.31 24.67
CA ASP A 640 3.04 8.54 23.87
C ASP A 640 1.94 9.50 24.38
N VAL A 641 0.92 9.00 25.10
CA VAL A 641 -0.01 9.86 25.84
C VAL A 641 0.73 10.56 26.96
N TRP A 642 1.58 9.85 27.70
CA TRP A 642 2.39 10.44 28.77
C TRP A 642 3.37 11.49 28.25
N VAL A 643 4.06 11.24 27.13
CA VAL A 643 4.92 12.26 26.49
C VAL A 643 4.13 13.54 26.21
N ARG A 644 2.96 13.45 25.57
CA ARG A 644 2.09 14.62 25.32
C ARG A 644 1.57 15.29 26.59
N ILE A 645 1.36 14.53 27.67
CA ILE A 645 1.00 15.08 28.98
C ILE A 645 2.13 15.99 29.48
N TYR A 646 3.39 15.51 29.49
CA TYR A 646 4.54 16.32 29.90
C TYR A 646 4.73 17.57 29.03
N GLU A 647 4.71 17.41 27.69
CA GLU A 647 4.83 18.52 26.74
C GLU A 647 3.73 19.58 26.89
N SER A 648 2.50 19.16 27.27
CA SER A 648 1.39 20.07 27.48
C SER A 648 1.52 20.80 28.81
N LEU A 649 1.90 20.08 29.88
CA LEU A 649 2.00 20.61 31.24
C LEU A 649 3.21 21.53 31.42
N ALA A 650 4.34 21.23 30.79
CA ALA A 650 5.52 22.09 30.80
C ALA A 650 5.27 23.49 30.19
N LYS A 651 4.20 23.65 29.40
CA LYS A 651 3.78 24.90 28.76
C LYS A 651 2.68 25.65 29.53
N LEU A 652 2.17 25.10 30.63
CA LEU A 652 1.17 25.77 31.48
C LEU A 652 1.83 26.71 32.50
N GLU A 653 1.02 27.57 33.11
CA GLU A 653 1.42 28.35 34.27
C GLU A 653 1.88 27.41 35.42
N GLY A 654 3.03 27.72 36.01
CA GLY A 654 3.76 26.84 36.94
C GLY A 654 4.64 25.77 36.27
N GLY A 655 4.44 25.46 34.99
CA GLY A 655 5.30 24.54 34.23
C GLY A 655 5.58 23.21 34.94
N THR A 656 6.86 22.94 35.23
CA THR A 656 7.32 21.73 35.93
C THR A 656 6.91 21.65 37.40
N THR A 657 6.51 22.77 38.03
CA THR A 657 5.96 22.79 39.40
C THR A 657 4.43 22.69 39.45
N ASN A 658 3.77 22.38 38.32
CA ASN A 658 2.34 22.14 38.32
C ASN A 658 2.02 20.79 39.01
N PRO A 659 1.00 20.70 39.90
CA PRO A 659 0.66 19.46 40.60
C PRO A 659 0.33 18.27 39.68
N CYS A 660 -0.20 18.50 38.48
CA CYS A 660 -0.40 17.45 37.47
C CYS A 660 0.94 16.98 36.87
N PHE A 661 1.94 17.86 36.74
CA PHE A 661 3.27 17.51 36.22
C PHE A 661 4.02 16.64 37.23
N GLU A 662 4.07 17.07 38.50
CA GLU A 662 4.64 16.27 39.58
C GLU A 662 4.00 14.89 39.68
N LEU A 663 2.66 14.82 39.60
CA LEU A 663 1.95 13.54 39.64
C LEU A 663 2.27 12.67 38.41
N ALA A 664 2.33 13.25 37.21
CA ALA A 664 2.70 12.51 36.01
C ALA A 664 4.12 11.92 36.13
N MET A 665 5.08 12.73 36.58
CA MET A 665 6.47 12.30 36.80
C MET A 665 6.53 11.11 37.78
N LYS A 666 5.89 11.24 38.94
CA LYS A 666 5.77 10.18 39.96
C LYS A 666 5.00 8.94 39.46
N THR A 667 4.15 9.08 38.45
CA THR A 667 3.31 7.98 37.93
C THR A 667 4.00 7.17 36.82
N ARG A 668 4.79 7.80 35.95
CA ARG A 668 5.27 7.13 34.72
C ARG A 668 6.72 7.41 34.32
N ALA A 669 7.38 8.46 34.81
CA ALA A 669 8.72 8.82 34.31
C ALA A 669 9.73 7.67 34.44
N GLU A 670 9.78 6.98 35.58
CA GLU A 670 10.67 5.82 35.79
C GLU A 670 10.47 4.71 34.76
N LYS A 671 9.21 4.41 34.39
CA LYS A 671 8.92 3.39 33.38
C LYS A 671 9.34 3.84 31.98
N LEU A 672 9.03 5.08 31.59
CA LEU A 672 9.43 5.63 30.28
C LEU A 672 10.96 5.65 30.12
N LEU A 673 11.67 5.95 31.21
CA LEU A 673 13.13 5.87 31.27
C LEU A 673 13.59 4.43 31.10
N LYS A 674 13.09 3.50 31.93
CA LYS A 674 13.43 2.06 31.89
C LYS A 674 13.16 1.40 30.53
N ASP A 675 12.06 1.75 29.89
CA ASP A 675 11.67 1.24 28.56
C ASP A 675 12.47 1.89 27.42
N GLY A 676 13.23 2.97 27.67
CA GLY A 676 13.97 3.71 26.65
C GLY A 676 13.05 4.47 25.67
N ASN A 677 12.01 5.15 26.16
CA ASN A 677 11.08 5.87 25.28
C ASN A 677 11.74 7.12 24.65
N ALA A 678 12.06 7.04 23.36
CA ALA A 678 12.71 8.11 22.59
C ALA A 678 11.93 9.45 22.61
N GLY A 679 10.59 9.42 22.61
CA GLY A 679 9.75 10.62 22.71
C GLY A 679 9.95 11.35 24.04
N PHE A 680 10.01 10.61 25.14
CA PHE A 680 10.28 11.17 26.47
C PHE A 680 11.72 11.70 26.57
N ARG A 681 12.71 11.03 25.98
CA ARG A 681 14.09 11.53 25.89
C ARG A 681 14.17 12.85 25.13
N LYS A 682 13.54 12.94 23.96
CA LYS A 682 13.47 14.18 23.17
C LYS A 682 12.81 15.32 23.95
N PHE A 683 11.74 15.02 24.70
CA PHE A 683 11.15 15.98 25.65
C PHE A 683 12.19 16.44 26.69
N LEU A 684 12.86 15.52 27.39
CA LEU A 684 13.85 15.85 28.43
C LEU A 684 15.08 16.61 27.90
N GLN A 685 15.56 16.31 26.68
CA GLN A 685 16.64 17.06 26.02
C GLN A 685 16.21 18.49 25.67
N SER A 686 14.95 18.71 25.29
CA SER A 686 14.40 20.04 25.02
C SER A 686 13.98 20.81 26.27
N THR A 687 13.69 20.09 27.36
CA THR A 687 13.21 20.61 28.65
C THR A 687 13.98 19.93 29.78
N PRO A 688 15.28 20.27 30.00
CA PRO A 688 16.11 19.64 31.03
C PRO A 688 15.50 19.80 32.41
N LEU A 689 15.32 18.69 33.14
CA LEU A 689 14.71 18.68 34.47
C LEU A 689 15.75 18.65 35.59
N VAL A 690 16.99 18.22 35.30
CA VAL A 690 18.08 18.11 36.27
C VAL A 690 19.28 18.89 35.74
N ASN A 691 19.55 20.09 36.26
CA ASN A 691 20.58 20.99 35.72
C ASN A 691 21.64 21.36 36.78
N PRO A 692 22.57 20.44 37.11
CA PRO A 692 23.62 20.67 38.11
C PRO A 692 24.68 21.66 37.60
N ALA A 693 25.23 22.47 38.50
CA ALA A 693 26.25 23.48 38.17
C ALA A 693 27.59 22.88 37.71
N ASP A 694 27.96 21.71 38.26
CA ASP A 694 29.05 20.86 37.76
C ASP A 694 28.46 19.48 37.43
N PRO A 695 28.14 19.21 36.15
CA PRO A 695 27.56 17.94 35.74
C PRO A 695 28.45 16.72 35.98
N ALA A 696 29.78 16.88 35.93
CA ALA A 696 30.71 15.75 36.06
C ALA A 696 30.91 15.36 37.54
N ALA A 697 31.09 16.34 38.43
CA ALA A 697 31.18 16.09 39.86
C ALA A 697 29.84 15.61 40.44
N TRP A 698 28.72 16.20 39.97
CA TRP A 698 27.38 15.77 40.38
C TRP A 698 27.10 14.32 39.95
N LEU A 699 27.39 13.97 38.69
CA LEU A 699 27.18 12.61 38.19
C LEU A 699 27.98 11.57 38.99
N ALA A 700 29.25 11.82 39.26
CA ALA A 700 30.10 10.91 40.03
C ALA A 700 29.58 10.70 41.46
N ALA A 701 29.13 11.78 42.13
CA ALA A 701 28.56 11.71 43.47
C ALA A 701 27.20 10.97 43.50
N GLU A 702 26.31 11.29 42.57
CA GLU A 702 24.97 10.72 42.51
C GLU A 702 24.98 9.26 42.04
N ALA A 703 25.84 8.89 41.08
CA ALA A 703 26.05 7.50 40.69
C ALA A 703 26.52 6.64 41.88
N LYS A 704 27.45 7.14 42.70
CA LYS A 704 27.91 6.45 43.92
C LYS A 704 26.79 6.29 44.96
N LYS A 705 25.95 7.32 45.15
CA LYS A 705 24.77 7.28 46.03
C LYS A 705 23.72 6.27 45.54
N VAL A 706 23.46 6.21 44.24
CA VAL A 706 22.52 5.26 43.63
C VAL A 706 23.04 3.83 43.67
N ALA A 707 24.34 3.62 43.45
CA ALA A 707 24.98 2.31 43.62
C ALA A 707 24.85 1.78 45.06
N GLY A 708 25.01 2.66 46.06
CA GLY A 708 24.73 2.39 47.47
C GLY A 708 23.24 2.22 47.84
N GLY A 709 22.33 2.16 46.87
CA GLY A 709 20.91 1.89 47.08
C GLY A 709 19.99 3.13 47.12
N GLY A 710 20.50 4.33 46.87
CA GLY A 710 19.73 5.59 46.84
C GLY A 710 18.61 5.66 45.78
N GLU A 711 17.83 6.75 45.80
CA GLU A 711 16.79 7.03 44.80
C GLU A 711 17.41 7.31 43.42
N SER A 712 16.88 6.67 42.37
CA SER A 712 17.50 6.63 41.04
C SER A 712 16.91 7.61 40.01
N LEU A 713 15.80 8.28 40.32
CA LEU A 713 15.04 9.06 39.32
C LEU A 713 15.80 10.29 38.82
N GLU A 714 16.42 11.09 39.70
CA GLU A 714 17.18 12.27 39.27
C GLU A 714 18.37 11.89 38.38
N LEU A 715 19.10 10.84 38.76
CA LEU A 715 20.20 10.29 37.95
C LEU A 715 19.68 9.78 36.59
N ALA A 716 18.58 9.03 36.57
CA ALA A 716 18.00 8.51 35.33
C ALA A 716 17.49 9.62 34.40
N LEU A 717 16.91 10.70 34.95
CA LEU A 717 16.51 11.89 34.20
C LEU A 717 17.72 12.61 33.61
N PHE A 718 18.74 12.89 34.41
CA PHE A 718 20.00 13.52 33.99
C PHE A 718 20.68 12.74 32.85
N VAL A 719 20.75 11.41 32.99
CA VAL A 719 21.29 10.51 31.97
C VAL A 719 20.46 10.56 30.68
N ALA A 720 19.12 10.60 30.78
CA ALA A 720 18.23 10.61 29.61
C ALA A 720 18.16 11.96 28.87
N GLN A 721 18.42 13.08 29.53
CA GLN A 721 18.57 14.41 28.90
C GLN A 721 19.99 14.65 28.33
N THR A 722 20.96 13.77 28.59
CA THR A 722 22.34 13.94 28.12
C THR A 722 22.42 13.76 26.60
N GLN A 723 23.28 14.56 25.95
CA GLN A 723 23.49 14.52 24.50
C GLN A 723 24.37 13.32 24.11
N PRO A 724 24.14 12.70 22.92
CA PRO A 724 24.87 11.51 22.45
C PRO A 724 26.39 11.57 22.63
N ASP A 725 27.02 12.68 22.24
CA ASP A 725 28.48 12.85 22.25
C ASP A 725 29.10 12.83 23.66
N SER A 726 28.29 13.08 24.70
CA SER A 726 28.70 13.02 26.11
C SER A 726 28.41 11.67 26.76
N MET A 727 27.66 10.76 26.12
CA MET A 727 27.20 9.51 26.73
C MET A 727 28.32 8.54 27.10
N GLY A 728 29.46 8.55 26.39
CA GLY A 728 30.61 7.69 26.71
C GLY A 728 31.15 7.94 28.12
N GLN A 729 31.31 9.21 28.51
CA GLN A 729 31.74 9.57 29.87
C GLN A 729 30.67 9.23 30.92
N VAL A 730 29.38 9.41 30.59
CA VAL A 730 28.28 9.06 31.50
C VAL A 730 28.25 7.55 31.76
N ARG A 731 28.36 6.72 30.71
CA ARG A 731 28.40 5.26 30.83
C ARG A 731 29.61 4.79 31.63
N LYS A 732 30.79 5.38 31.38
CA LYS A 732 32.02 5.11 32.14
C LYS A 732 31.83 5.35 33.64
N GLN A 733 31.21 6.46 34.03
CA GLN A 733 30.95 6.76 35.45
C GLN A 733 29.87 5.85 36.06
N LEU A 734 28.78 5.55 35.35
CA LEU A 734 27.73 4.62 35.81
C LEU A 734 28.25 3.20 36.04
N LEU A 735 29.12 2.73 35.14
CA LEU A 735 29.78 1.42 35.24
C LEU A 735 30.77 1.39 36.40
N ALA A 736 31.63 2.40 36.52
CA ALA A 736 32.63 2.51 37.59
C ALA A 736 32.03 2.67 38.99
N ALA A 737 30.79 3.16 39.12
CA ALA A 737 30.08 3.24 40.39
C ALA A 737 29.59 1.87 40.90
N ASP A 738 29.51 0.85 40.04
CA ASP A 738 29.20 -0.56 40.32
C ASP A 738 28.05 -0.83 41.30
N GLY A 739 26.81 -0.75 40.80
CA GLY A 739 25.65 -1.16 41.59
C GLY A 739 24.43 -1.49 40.74
N HIS A 740 23.56 -2.37 41.25
CA HIS A 740 22.38 -2.86 40.51
C HIS A 740 21.52 -1.73 39.92
N LYS A 741 21.34 -0.62 40.65
CA LYS A 741 20.55 0.54 40.19
C LYS A 741 21.26 1.37 39.12
N THR A 742 22.57 1.62 39.20
CA THR A 742 23.29 2.35 38.15
C THR A 742 23.33 1.55 36.86
N VAL A 743 23.42 0.23 36.98
CA VAL A 743 23.35 -0.74 35.88
C VAL A 743 21.94 -0.80 35.27
N GLU A 744 20.87 -0.70 36.07
CA GLU A 744 19.49 -0.60 35.53
C GLU A 744 19.27 0.70 34.74
N ILE A 745 19.83 1.82 35.20
CA ILE A 745 19.85 3.08 34.43
C ILE A 745 20.65 2.89 33.13
N LEU A 746 21.85 2.30 33.21
CA LEU A 746 22.72 2.03 32.06
C LEU A 746 22.00 1.21 30.97
N ARG A 747 21.32 0.11 31.35
CA ARG A 747 20.53 -0.74 30.43
C ARG A 747 19.62 0.11 29.55
N SER A 748 18.88 1.03 30.14
CA SER A 748 17.97 1.91 29.38
C SER A 748 18.69 2.75 28.31
N THR A 749 19.94 3.14 28.54
CA THR A 749 20.73 3.97 27.60
C THR A 749 21.32 3.19 26.44
N LEU A 750 21.44 1.87 26.56
CA LEU A 750 22.11 1.01 25.58
C LEU A 750 21.15 0.41 24.55
N VAL A 751 19.85 0.33 24.87
CA VAL A 751 18.78 -0.12 23.95
C VAL A 751 18.80 0.64 22.62
N GLU A 752 19.05 1.96 22.65
CA GLU A 752 19.01 2.82 21.46
C GLU A 752 20.34 2.84 20.68
N GLN A 753 21.47 3.02 21.35
CA GLN A 753 22.75 3.31 20.67
C GLN A 753 23.62 2.08 20.36
N LYS A 754 23.39 0.93 21.03
CA LYS A 754 24.08 -0.36 20.76
C LYS A 754 25.62 -0.31 20.75
N ASP A 755 26.18 0.69 21.42
CA ASP A 755 27.59 0.95 21.63
C ASP A 755 27.73 1.60 23.01
N LEU A 756 28.84 1.31 23.70
CA LEU A 756 29.20 1.88 24.98
C LEU A 756 29.84 3.28 24.81
N GLY A 757 30.38 3.59 23.62
CA GLY A 757 31.10 4.86 23.38
C GLY A 757 32.44 4.90 24.10
N MET A 758 33.10 3.73 24.21
CA MET A 758 34.37 3.51 24.88
C MET A 758 35.23 2.59 24.01
N SER A 759 36.54 2.82 23.97
CA SER A 759 37.47 1.94 23.26
C SER A 759 37.64 0.57 23.97
N GLY A 760 38.14 -0.44 23.26
CA GLY A 760 38.45 -1.76 23.84
C GLY A 760 39.41 -1.66 25.04
N GLN A 761 40.46 -0.86 24.90
CA GLN A 761 41.42 -0.57 25.98
C GLN A 761 40.78 0.08 27.21
N GLU A 762 39.87 1.06 27.02
CA GLU A 762 39.16 1.68 28.14
C GLU A 762 38.20 0.72 28.83
N LEU A 763 37.51 -0.13 28.07
CA LEU A 763 36.62 -1.17 28.63
C LEU A 763 37.43 -2.24 29.37
N ASN A 764 38.57 -2.67 28.84
CA ASN A 764 39.50 -3.56 29.53
C ASN A 764 39.97 -2.96 30.86
N THR A 765 40.48 -1.73 30.84
CA THR A 765 40.94 -1.01 32.03
C THR A 765 39.82 -0.88 33.09
N LEU A 766 38.60 -0.58 32.65
CA LEU A 766 37.43 -0.49 33.51
C LEU A 766 37.06 -1.85 34.12
N LEU A 767 36.97 -2.91 33.31
CA LEU A 767 36.66 -4.26 33.79
C LEU A 767 37.73 -4.76 34.78
N ASP A 768 39.00 -4.46 34.55
CA ASP A 768 40.09 -4.89 35.45
C ASP A 768 40.10 -4.09 36.78
N SER A 769 39.54 -2.88 36.79
CA SER A 769 39.35 -2.08 38.02
C SER A 769 38.15 -2.50 38.88
N LEU A 770 37.19 -3.24 38.31
CA LEU A 770 35.95 -3.64 38.98
C LEU A 770 36.13 -4.93 39.82
N PRO A 771 35.39 -5.12 40.93
CA PRO A 771 35.35 -6.36 41.71
C PRO A 771 35.03 -7.61 40.88
N ALA A 772 35.27 -8.81 41.41
CA ALA A 772 34.96 -10.08 40.72
C ALA A 772 33.45 -10.35 40.63
N ASP A 773 32.70 -9.93 41.64
CA ASP A 773 31.25 -10.04 41.80
C ASP A 773 30.48 -8.79 41.32
N SER A 774 31.16 -7.89 40.61
CA SER A 774 30.64 -6.62 40.10
C SER A 774 29.33 -6.78 39.31
N ALA A 775 28.33 -5.97 39.66
CA ALA A 775 27.06 -5.89 38.94
C ALA A 775 27.26 -5.34 37.52
N SER A 776 28.18 -4.37 37.37
CA SER A 776 28.58 -3.81 36.08
C SER A 776 29.24 -4.85 35.17
N LYS A 777 30.18 -5.67 35.68
CA LYS A 777 30.77 -6.79 34.92
C LYS A 777 29.69 -7.75 34.45
N LYS A 778 28.84 -8.20 35.37
CA LYS A 778 27.81 -9.19 35.08
C LYS A 778 26.92 -8.75 33.93
N VAL A 779 26.41 -7.51 33.94
CA VAL A 779 25.51 -7.02 32.88
C VAL A 779 26.24 -6.72 31.56
N LEU A 780 27.50 -6.28 31.59
CA LEU A 780 28.29 -6.16 30.36
C LEU A 780 28.48 -7.53 29.67
N PHE A 781 28.78 -8.59 30.43
CA PHE A 781 28.97 -9.93 29.86
C PHE A 781 27.65 -10.65 29.54
N ASP A 782 26.63 -10.57 30.39
CA ASP A 782 25.37 -11.31 30.24
C ASP A 782 24.39 -10.65 29.25
N GLU A 783 24.38 -9.31 29.13
CA GLU A 783 23.33 -8.58 28.40
C GLU A 783 23.85 -7.73 27.24
N PHE A 784 25.08 -7.20 27.33
CA PHE A 784 25.73 -6.40 26.27
C PHE A 784 27.01 -7.02 25.64
N PRO A 785 27.08 -8.35 25.44
CA PRO A 785 28.25 -9.00 24.85
C PRO A 785 28.55 -8.53 23.42
N ASP A 786 27.53 -8.17 22.63
CA ASP A 786 27.70 -7.61 21.29
C ASP A 786 28.37 -6.22 21.31
N ALA A 787 28.09 -5.38 22.32
CA ALA A 787 28.77 -4.10 22.49
C ALA A 787 30.26 -4.28 22.81
N LEU A 788 30.63 -5.29 23.61
CA LEU A 788 32.02 -5.65 23.88
C LEU A 788 32.72 -6.17 22.61
N LEU A 789 32.08 -7.09 21.88
CA LEU A 789 32.64 -7.72 20.68
C LEU A 789 32.84 -6.71 19.54
N ARG A 790 31.96 -5.71 19.39
CA ARG A 790 32.08 -4.61 18.41
C ARG A 790 33.37 -3.81 18.52
N THR A 791 34.07 -3.84 19.65
CA THR A 791 35.36 -3.16 19.80
C THR A 791 36.45 -3.76 18.91
N GLY A 792 36.39 -5.08 18.64
CA GLY A 792 37.46 -5.83 17.97
C GLY A 792 38.61 -6.27 18.90
N ASP A 793 38.44 -6.10 20.20
CA ASP A 793 39.46 -6.36 21.23
C ASP A 793 39.49 -7.86 21.63
N ALA A 794 40.66 -8.49 21.48
CA ALA A 794 40.83 -9.92 21.74
C ALA A 794 40.78 -10.27 23.24
N ASP A 795 41.22 -9.36 24.12
CA ASP A 795 41.21 -9.59 25.56
C ASP A 795 39.77 -9.50 26.11
N LEU A 796 38.94 -8.63 25.54
CA LEU A 796 37.50 -8.60 25.84
C LEU A 796 36.79 -9.89 25.40
N LEU A 797 37.15 -10.46 24.25
CA LEU A 797 36.65 -11.77 23.82
C LEU A 797 37.09 -12.87 24.80
N ALA A 798 38.36 -12.93 25.17
CA ALA A 798 38.86 -13.91 26.14
C ALA A 798 38.19 -13.79 27.52
N LYS A 799 37.95 -12.57 28.01
CA LYS A 799 37.23 -12.32 29.27
C LYS A 799 35.76 -12.77 29.19
N LEU A 800 35.09 -12.53 28.05
CA LEU A 800 33.71 -12.96 27.81
C LEU A 800 33.60 -14.49 27.68
N GLU A 801 34.57 -15.14 27.04
CA GLU A 801 34.70 -16.60 26.96
C GLU A 801 34.95 -17.24 28.34
N ALA A 802 35.79 -16.62 29.18
CA ALA A 802 36.06 -17.08 30.54
C ALA A 802 34.82 -16.97 31.45
N HIS A 803 34.01 -15.91 31.29
CA HIS A 803 32.78 -15.69 32.06
C HIS A 803 31.66 -16.69 31.69
N HIS A 804 31.39 -16.87 30.39
CA HIS A 804 30.32 -17.77 29.91
C HIS A 804 30.73 -19.25 29.86
N GLY A 805 32.03 -19.52 29.88
CA GLY A 805 32.61 -20.84 29.72
C GLY A 805 32.39 -21.46 28.33
N THR A 806 33.08 -22.56 28.07
CA THR A 806 33.00 -23.29 26.78
C THR A 806 31.64 -23.94 26.49
N LYS A 807 30.68 -23.85 27.42
CA LYS A 807 29.34 -24.46 27.32
C LYS A 807 28.25 -23.52 26.80
N SER A 808 28.49 -22.21 26.72
CA SER A 808 27.55 -21.22 26.15
C SER A 808 28.12 -20.69 24.83
N PRO A 809 27.97 -21.43 23.72
CA PRO A 809 28.67 -21.11 22.47
C PRO A 809 28.12 -19.87 21.76
N GLN A 810 27.03 -19.28 22.25
CA GLN A 810 26.38 -18.09 21.70
C GLN A 810 26.73 -16.79 22.46
N LEU A 811 27.62 -16.84 23.47
CA LEU A 811 28.07 -15.67 24.23
C LEU A 811 26.91 -14.79 24.76
N ALA A 812 25.80 -15.40 25.17
CA ALA A 812 24.54 -14.76 25.57
C ALA A 812 23.80 -13.89 24.50
N ILE A 813 24.21 -13.92 23.24
CA ILE A 813 23.47 -13.29 22.12
C ILE A 813 22.48 -14.30 21.53
N ASN A 814 21.20 -14.18 21.90
CA ASN A 814 20.12 -15.11 21.52
C ASN A 814 19.14 -14.53 20.48
N ASP A 815 19.62 -13.72 19.54
CA ASP A 815 18.80 -13.05 18.51
C ASP A 815 19.57 -12.87 17.20
N SER A 816 18.95 -13.25 16.07
CA SER A 816 19.53 -13.06 14.74
C SER A 816 19.72 -11.61 14.35
N THR A 817 18.88 -10.69 14.83
CA THR A 817 18.99 -9.26 14.51
C THR A 817 20.26 -8.66 15.11
N ARG A 818 20.54 -8.94 16.39
CA ARG A 818 21.80 -8.57 17.07
C ARG A 818 23.01 -9.21 16.43
N TRP A 819 22.95 -10.51 16.09
CA TRP A 819 24.05 -11.20 15.40
C TRP A 819 24.36 -10.60 14.04
N THR A 820 23.35 -10.28 13.22
CA THR A 820 23.55 -9.60 11.93
C THR A 820 24.23 -8.25 12.11
N GLN A 821 23.75 -7.42 13.04
CA GLN A 821 24.32 -6.09 13.29
C GLN A 821 25.76 -6.16 13.86
N LEU A 822 26.06 -7.16 14.69
CA LEU A 822 27.43 -7.44 15.13
C LEU A 822 28.31 -7.86 13.95
N ALA A 823 27.82 -8.75 13.08
CA ALA A 823 28.54 -9.20 11.90
C ALA A 823 28.84 -8.05 10.94
N GLU A 824 27.85 -7.20 10.64
CA GLU A 824 28.02 -6.00 9.81
C GLU A 824 29.10 -5.06 10.37
N ALA A 825 29.07 -4.80 11.68
CA ALA A 825 30.04 -3.93 12.35
C ALA A 825 31.46 -4.52 12.37
N LEU A 826 31.61 -5.84 12.48
CA LEU A 826 32.92 -6.51 12.43
C LEU A 826 33.46 -6.63 11.01
N VAL A 827 32.62 -6.94 10.02
CA VAL A 827 33.01 -7.00 8.61
C VAL A 827 33.47 -5.63 8.11
N ALA A 828 32.82 -4.55 8.53
CA ALA A 828 33.28 -3.18 8.26
C ALA A 828 34.67 -2.85 8.85
N LYS A 829 35.14 -3.64 9.82
CA LYS A 829 36.46 -3.52 10.46
C LYS A 829 37.45 -4.60 10.02
N LYS A 830 37.15 -5.47 9.05
CA LYS A 830 37.91 -6.72 8.80
C LYS A 830 39.43 -6.57 8.67
N GLY A 831 39.92 -5.47 8.11
CA GLY A 831 41.37 -5.19 7.98
C GLY A 831 42.06 -4.61 9.23
N ALA A 832 41.31 -4.32 10.30
CA ALA A 832 41.81 -3.78 11.57
C ALA A 832 41.57 -4.75 12.76
N LEU A 833 40.98 -5.92 12.51
CA LEU A 833 40.74 -6.94 13.53
C LEU A 833 41.96 -7.87 13.68
N PRO A 834 42.21 -8.45 14.87
CA PRO A 834 43.20 -9.50 15.05
C PRO A 834 42.92 -10.72 14.15
N ALA A 835 43.97 -11.40 13.70
CA ALA A 835 43.84 -12.61 12.88
C ALA A 835 42.95 -13.67 13.57
N GLY A 836 41.98 -14.22 12.84
CA GLY A 836 41.02 -15.19 13.35
C GLY A 836 39.91 -14.64 14.28
N PHE A 837 39.95 -13.35 14.66
CA PHE A 837 38.89 -12.77 15.52
C PHE A 837 37.52 -12.82 14.84
N LEU A 838 37.43 -12.36 13.59
CA LEU A 838 36.19 -12.32 12.81
C LEU A 838 35.56 -13.71 12.68
N SER A 839 36.38 -14.72 12.38
CA SER A 839 35.91 -16.09 12.14
C SER A 839 35.50 -16.82 13.43
N ASN A 840 36.20 -16.59 14.54
CA ASN A 840 35.81 -17.08 15.87
C ASN A 840 34.46 -16.48 16.29
N VAL A 841 34.30 -15.15 16.21
CA VAL A 841 33.06 -14.47 16.63
C VAL A 841 31.87 -14.83 15.73
N LEU A 842 32.02 -14.81 14.40
CA LEU A 842 30.93 -15.20 13.50
C LEU A 842 30.60 -16.71 13.61
N GLY A 843 31.60 -17.56 13.86
CA GLY A 843 31.40 -18.99 14.10
C GLY A 843 30.47 -19.28 15.28
N ARG A 844 30.59 -18.51 16.37
CA ARG A 844 29.69 -18.58 17.54
C ARG A 844 28.27 -18.11 17.21
N GLY A 845 28.15 -17.13 16.32
CA GLY A 845 26.88 -16.63 15.79
C GLY A 845 26.24 -17.47 14.69
N ALA A 846 26.91 -18.51 14.18
CA ALA A 846 26.51 -19.28 12.99
C ALA A 846 25.03 -19.72 13.02
N TYR A 847 24.56 -20.20 14.18
CA TYR A 847 23.19 -20.65 14.38
C TYR A 847 22.13 -19.56 14.09
N TRP A 848 22.43 -18.31 14.42
CA TRP A 848 21.53 -17.18 14.24
C TRP A 848 21.73 -16.49 12.90
N LEU A 849 22.98 -16.40 12.44
CA LEU A 849 23.36 -15.77 11.17
C LEU A 849 22.78 -16.48 9.95
N GLN A 850 22.66 -17.82 9.96
CA GLN A 850 22.01 -18.59 8.89
C GLN A 850 20.51 -18.25 8.68
N HIS A 851 19.87 -17.57 9.65
CA HIS A 851 18.49 -17.10 9.55
C HIS A 851 18.40 -15.64 9.05
N SER A 852 19.53 -14.97 8.77
CA SER A 852 19.58 -13.59 8.28
C SER A 852 19.80 -13.54 6.77
N ALA A 853 18.76 -13.10 6.05
CA ALA A 853 18.79 -12.91 4.60
C ALA A 853 19.88 -11.91 4.16
N GLU A 854 19.96 -10.76 4.82
CA GLU A 854 21.00 -9.75 4.64
C GLU A 854 22.40 -10.34 4.82
N PHE A 855 22.66 -11.09 5.88
CA PHE A 855 23.99 -11.67 6.10
C PHE A 855 24.34 -12.77 5.08
N MET A 856 23.39 -13.67 4.74
CA MET A 856 23.63 -14.74 3.76
C MET A 856 24.04 -14.19 2.39
N LYS A 857 23.45 -13.07 1.93
CA LYS A 857 23.85 -12.39 0.68
C LYS A 857 25.29 -11.90 0.70
N ARG A 858 25.80 -11.54 1.88
CA ARG A 858 27.13 -10.95 2.06
C ARG A 858 28.24 -11.98 2.26
N LEU A 859 27.93 -13.28 2.37
CA LEU A 859 28.96 -14.32 2.48
C LEU A 859 29.97 -14.30 1.31
N GLY A 860 29.51 -13.94 0.09
CA GLY A 860 30.37 -13.73 -1.07
C GLY A 860 31.35 -12.55 -0.97
N GLU A 861 31.16 -11.63 -0.02
CA GLU A 861 32.03 -10.48 0.26
C GLU A 861 33.13 -10.79 1.30
N LEU A 862 33.09 -11.98 1.91
CA LEU A 862 33.96 -12.39 3.02
C LEU A 862 35.10 -13.28 2.51
N ASP A 863 36.02 -12.67 1.76
CA ASP A 863 37.33 -13.23 1.43
C ASP A 863 38.12 -13.62 2.69
N HIS A 864 38.77 -14.78 2.61
CA HIS A 864 39.64 -15.35 3.63
C HIS A 864 39.00 -15.45 5.03
N LEU A 865 37.67 -15.59 5.11
CA LEU A 865 36.95 -15.74 6.39
C LEU A 865 37.42 -16.98 7.15
N PHE A 866 37.82 -18.04 6.46
CA PHE A 866 38.41 -19.21 7.08
C PHE A 866 39.66 -19.65 6.30
N ASP A 867 40.61 -20.26 7.02
CA ASP A 867 41.78 -20.88 6.39
C ASP A 867 41.38 -22.13 5.61
N LEU A 868 41.84 -22.20 4.35
CA LEU A 868 41.64 -23.30 3.40
C LEU A 868 42.97 -24.00 3.05
N SER A 869 43.99 -23.88 3.90
CA SER A 869 45.30 -24.53 3.72
C SER A 869 45.24 -26.07 3.64
N ASP A 870 44.30 -26.71 4.37
CA ASP A 870 43.89 -28.11 4.17
C ASP A 870 42.36 -28.20 3.98
N PRO A 871 41.86 -28.14 2.73
CA PRO A 871 40.43 -28.20 2.46
C PRO A 871 39.79 -29.56 2.79
N THR A 872 40.57 -30.64 2.82
CA THR A 872 40.05 -32.00 3.07
C THR A 872 39.77 -32.18 4.55
N ALA A 873 40.72 -31.78 5.40
CA ALA A 873 40.50 -31.71 6.84
C ALA A 873 39.39 -30.70 7.19
N TYR A 874 39.36 -29.55 6.52
CA TYR A 874 38.33 -28.52 6.74
C TYR A 874 36.91 -29.02 6.44
N LEU A 875 36.70 -29.71 5.31
CA LEU A 875 35.41 -30.31 4.97
C LEU A 875 35.04 -31.44 5.95
N ALA A 876 35.99 -32.28 6.34
CA ALA A 876 35.78 -33.33 7.34
C ALA A 876 35.37 -32.75 8.71
N GLU A 877 36.02 -31.67 9.16
CA GLU A 877 35.67 -30.98 10.40
C GLU A 877 34.27 -30.35 10.34
N ALA A 878 33.95 -29.66 9.24
CA ALA A 878 32.66 -29.01 9.05
C ALA A 878 31.51 -30.00 8.90
N THR A 879 31.77 -31.23 8.42
CA THR A 879 30.76 -32.29 8.30
C THR A 879 30.54 -33.12 9.58
N GLN A 880 31.42 -33.03 10.58
CA GLN A 880 31.33 -33.84 11.81
C GLN A 880 30.71 -33.09 13.01
N ASN A 881 30.80 -31.76 13.06
CA ASN A 881 30.51 -30.98 14.27
C ASN A 881 29.24 -30.10 14.19
N TRP A 882 28.09 -30.70 13.90
CA TRP A 882 26.80 -29.99 13.67
C TRP A 882 26.06 -29.44 14.92
N LYS A 883 26.68 -29.37 16.09
CA LYS A 883 26.00 -28.92 17.33
C LYS A 883 25.75 -27.41 17.31
N ALA A 884 24.64 -26.96 17.92
CA ALA A 884 24.28 -25.55 17.99
C ALA A 884 25.43 -24.70 18.59
N GLY A 885 25.85 -23.66 17.88
CA GLY A 885 26.99 -22.80 18.26
C GLY A 885 28.38 -23.34 17.89
N SER A 886 28.46 -24.46 17.17
CA SER A 886 29.64 -24.80 16.37
C SER A 886 29.76 -23.85 15.17
N PRO A 887 30.98 -23.53 14.71
CA PRO A 887 31.17 -22.79 13.46
C PRO A 887 30.74 -23.59 12.21
N ALA A 888 30.56 -24.92 12.30
CA ALA A 888 30.34 -25.82 11.17
C ALA A 888 29.23 -25.39 10.17
N PRO A 889 28.03 -24.92 10.60
CA PRO A 889 27.02 -24.44 9.66
C PRO A 889 27.47 -23.20 8.87
N LEU A 890 28.18 -22.27 9.52
CA LEU A 890 28.74 -21.09 8.85
C LEU A 890 29.91 -21.48 7.93
N LYS A 891 30.77 -22.43 8.33
CA LYS A 891 31.82 -22.97 7.48
C LYS A 891 31.24 -23.53 6.18
N LEU A 892 30.21 -24.36 6.25
CA LEU A 892 29.58 -24.96 5.07
C LEU A 892 28.75 -23.97 4.25
N MET A 893 28.06 -23.01 4.87
CA MET A 893 27.39 -21.94 4.12
C MET A 893 28.37 -20.98 3.45
N TRP A 894 29.54 -20.71 4.06
CA TRP A 894 30.61 -19.96 3.42
C TRP A 894 31.26 -20.75 2.29
N LEU A 895 31.55 -22.05 2.45
CA LEU A 895 32.01 -22.90 1.34
C LEU A 895 31.02 -22.98 0.17
N LEU A 896 29.71 -22.87 0.45
CA LEU A 896 28.66 -22.96 -0.56
C LEU A 896 28.34 -21.61 -1.23
N LEU A 897 28.27 -20.52 -0.46
CA LEU A 897 27.80 -19.20 -0.90
C LEU A 897 28.88 -18.11 -0.92
N GLY A 898 30.11 -18.47 -0.57
CA GLY A 898 31.24 -17.56 -0.43
C GLY A 898 31.95 -17.21 -1.74
N PRO A 899 33.05 -16.45 -1.62
CA PRO A 899 33.83 -15.94 -2.76
C PRO A 899 34.43 -17.06 -3.63
N GLU A 900 34.95 -16.73 -4.81
CA GLU A 900 35.42 -17.72 -5.79
C GLU A 900 36.52 -18.68 -5.29
N GLU A 901 37.29 -18.32 -4.25
CA GLU A 901 38.23 -19.23 -3.58
C GLU A 901 37.55 -20.48 -2.98
N THR A 902 36.25 -20.38 -2.65
CA THR A 902 35.44 -21.50 -2.11
C THR A 902 34.96 -22.45 -3.21
N ARG A 903 34.99 -22.02 -4.47
CA ARG A 903 34.39 -22.73 -5.61
C ARG A 903 34.81 -24.21 -5.73
N PRO A 904 36.10 -24.60 -5.59
CA PRO A 904 36.51 -26.00 -5.68
C PRO A 904 35.80 -26.94 -4.70
N PHE A 905 35.18 -26.40 -3.64
CA PHE A 905 34.54 -27.13 -2.56
C PHE A 905 33.01 -27.02 -2.57
N ARG A 906 32.40 -26.14 -3.37
CA ARG A 906 30.94 -25.87 -3.38
C ARG A 906 30.10 -27.14 -3.55
N ALA A 907 30.46 -28.02 -4.49
CA ALA A 907 29.76 -29.27 -4.72
C ALA A 907 29.85 -30.24 -3.51
N GLN A 908 31.02 -30.32 -2.86
CA GLN A 908 31.23 -31.17 -1.69
C GLN A 908 30.49 -30.61 -0.47
N ALA A 909 30.54 -29.30 -0.28
CA ALA A 909 29.78 -28.58 0.73
C ALA A 909 28.27 -28.74 0.54
N ALA A 910 27.76 -28.70 -0.69
CA ALA A 910 26.36 -28.97 -1.00
C ALA A 910 25.96 -30.40 -0.62
N VAL A 911 26.73 -31.42 -1.00
CA VAL A 911 26.46 -32.82 -0.63
C VAL A 911 26.45 -33.02 0.88
N ALA A 912 27.44 -32.46 1.59
CA ALA A 912 27.51 -32.46 3.06
C ALA A 912 26.27 -31.82 3.71
N THR A 913 25.93 -30.62 3.23
CA THR A 913 24.77 -29.83 3.65
C THR A 913 23.47 -30.62 3.48
N LEU A 914 23.26 -31.24 2.32
CA LEU A 914 22.05 -32.02 2.00
C LEU A 914 21.97 -33.32 2.81
N ARG A 915 23.09 -34.04 2.98
CA ARG A 915 23.18 -35.29 3.76
C ARG A 915 23.01 -35.10 5.27
N SER A 916 23.30 -33.91 5.81
CA SER A 916 23.07 -33.62 7.23
C SER A 916 21.63 -33.89 7.66
N ASN A 917 20.67 -33.70 6.73
CA ASN A 917 19.22 -33.67 6.98
C ASN A 917 18.83 -32.72 8.14
N ASP A 918 19.72 -31.83 8.55
CA ASP A 918 19.48 -30.90 9.64
C ASP A 918 18.43 -29.87 9.21
N TYR A 919 17.57 -29.48 10.15
CA TYR A 919 16.47 -28.57 9.87
C TYR A 919 16.96 -27.15 9.53
N TYR A 920 17.99 -26.67 10.22
CA TYR A 920 18.53 -25.34 10.04
C TYR A 920 19.37 -25.24 8.75
N VAL A 921 20.10 -26.30 8.43
CA VAL A 921 20.88 -26.41 7.19
C VAL A 921 19.96 -26.44 5.95
N ARG A 922 18.80 -27.10 6.05
CA ARG A 922 17.75 -27.03 5.02
C ARG A 922 17.11 -25.65 4.91
N ASN A 923 16.88 -24.96 6.03
CA ASN A 923 16.43 -23.56 6.00
C ASN A 923 17.46 -22.65 5.32
N ALA A 924 18.76 -22.84 5.56
CA ALA A 924 19.81 -22.05 4.90
C ALA A 924 19.83 -22.26 3.38
N LEU A 925 19.67 -23.49 2.89
CA LEU A 925 19.47 -23.79 1.46
C LEU A 925 18.20 -23.12 0.89
N HIS A 926 17.09 -23.12 1.64
CA HIS A 926 15.84 -22.47 1.26
C HIS A 926 15.99 -20.94 1.16
N TYR A 927 16.69 -20.32 2.11
CA TYR A 927 17.01 -18.90 2.06
C TYR A 927 17.96 -18.58 0.90
N ALA A 928 19.01 -19.39 0.67
CA ALA A 928 19.89 -19.24 -0.49
C ALA A 928 19.08 -19.23 -1.81
N LYS A 929 18.19 -20.21 -1.99
CA LYS A 929 17.24 -20.27 -3.13
C LYS A 929 16.34 -19.05 -3.26
N THR A 930 15.92 -18.45 -2.15
CA THR A 930 15.04 -17.28 -2.14
C THR A 930 15.76 -16.00 -2.56
N TYR A 931 17.09 -15.93 -2.38
CA TYR A 931 17.86 -14.69 -2.51
C TYR A 931 18.90 -14.67 -3.64
N SER A 932 19.27 -15.80 -4.24
CA SER A 932 20.17 -15.86 -5.41
C SER A 932 19.51 -15.44 -6.74
N GLY A 933 18.26 -14.95 -6.70
CA GLY A 933 17.45 -14.64 -7.88
C GLY A 933 16.67 -15.85 -8.37
N LYS A 934 16.30 -15.87 -9.66
CA LYS A 934 15.48 -16.96 -10.22
C LYS A 934 16.19 -18.32 -10.21
N ASP A 935 17.52 -18.33 -10.18
CA ASP A 935 18.35 -19.54 -10.23
C ASP A 935 18.91 -19.87 -8.84
N ALA A 936 18.68 -21.09 -8.39
CA ALA A 936 18.96 -21.52 -7.02
C ALA A 936 20.30 -22.25 -6.91
N LEU A 937 21.07 -21.93 -5.85
CA LEU A 937 22.44 -22.38 -5.56
C LEU A 937 23.51 -21.89 -6.56
N PRO A 938 24.68 -21.40 -6.09
CA PRO A 938 25.76 -20.90 -6.94
C PRO A 938 26.64 -22.05 -7.47
N LEU A 939 25.99 -23.08 -8.01
CA LEU A 939 26.63 -24.25 -8.62
C LEU A 939 26.63 -24.11 -10.14
N ASP A 940 27.77 -24.37 -10.78
CA ASP A 940 27.87 -24.56 -12.22
C ASP A 940 27.45 -25.98 -12.66
N ALA A 941 27.40 -26.24 -13.97
CA ALA A 941 26.96 -27.54 -14.48
C ALA A 941 27.88 -28.72 -14.05
N ALA A 942 29.19 -28.50 -13.90
CA ALA A 942 30.10 -29.55 -13.44
C ALA A 942 29.89 -29.84 -11.94
N GLU A 943 29.62 -28.81 -11.15
CA GLU A 943 29.29 -28.92 -9.74
C GLU A 943 27.92 -29.59 -9.52
N LEU A 944 26.89 -29.22 -10.28
CA LEU A 944 25.57 -29.87 -10.27
C LEU A 944 25.67 -31.38 -10.60
N ASN A 945 26.44 -31.72 -11.62
CA ASN A 945 26.76 -33.11 -11.97
C ASN A 945 27.45 -33.86 -10.83
N SER A 946 28.40 -33.21 -10.15
CA SER A 946 29.12 -33.78 -9.01
C SER A 946 28.17 -34.07 -7.85
N VAL A 947 27.27 -33.14 -7.52
CA VAL A 947 26.24 -33.34 -6.47
C VAL A 947 25.30 -34.49 -6.85
N MET A 948 24.75 -34.52 -8.07
CA MET A 948 23.84 -35.60 -8.50
C MET A 948 24.49 -36.98 -8.55
N LYS A 949 25.77 -37.09 -8.93
CA LYS A 949 26.50 -38.36 -8.90
C LYS A 949 26.77 -38.84 -7.48
N GLN A 950 27.00 -37.92 -6.54
CA GLN A 950 27.25 -38.25 -5.14
C GLN A 950 25.97 -38.60 -4.37
N LEU A 951 24.82 -38.01 -4.72
CA LEU A 951 23.51 -38.32 -4.12
C LEU A 951 22.83 -39.49 -4.85
N THR A 952 23.10 -40.68 -4.33
CA THR A 952 22.65 -41.95 -4.92
C THR A 952 21.15 -42.18 -4.72
N ASP A 953 20.61 -43.24 -5.33
CA ASP A 953 19.23 -43.71 -5.06
C ASP A 953 19.15 -44.60 -3.77
N ASP A 954 20.20 -44.59 -2.94
CA ASP A 954 20.24 -45.25 -1.63
C ASP A 954 19.24 -44.58 -0.65
N PRO A 955 18.44 -45.33 0.13
CA PRO A 955 17.53 -44.77 1.13
C PRO A 955 18.15 -43.73 2.07
N LYS A 956 19.46 -43.79 2.36
CA LYS A 956 20.17 -42.79 3.19
C LYS A 956 20.28 -41.41 2.52
N ASP A 957 20.32 -41.38 1.18
CA ASP A 957 20.45 -40.17 0.36
C ASP A 957 19.09 -39.66 -0.13
N ALA A 958 18.00 -40.44 -0.02
CA ALA A 958 16.69 -40.10 -0.58
C ALA A 958 16.19 -38.69 -0.20
N ASN A 959 16.19 -38.34 1.09
CA ASN A 959 15.80 -37.01 1.57
C ASN A 959 16.72 -35.89 1.05
N ALA A 960 18.03 -36.16 0.99
CA ALA A 960 19.04 -35.23 0.48
C ALA A 960 18.82 -34.97 -1.01
N LYS A 961 18.51 -36.02 -1.78
CA LYS A 961 18.23 -35.97 -3.21
C LYS A 961 16.93 -35.26 -3.53
N THR A 962 15.83 -35.56 -2.82
CA THR A 962 14.56 -34.83 -2.94
C THR A 962 14.72 -33.35 -2.60
N THR A 963 15.49 -33.02 -1.56
CA THR A 963 15.80 -31.62 -1.19
C THR A 963 16.63 -30.94 -2.29
N PHE A 964 17.61 -31.64 -2.87
CA PHE A 964 18.43 -31.12 -3.96
C PHE A 964 17.60 -30.85 -5.22
N LEU A 965 16.80 -31.82 -5.67
CA LEU A 965 15.96 -31.69 -6.86
C LEU A 965 14.93 -30.56 -6.69
N SER A 966 14.28 -30.45 -5.53
CA SER A 966 13.31 -29.37 -5.28
C SER A 966 13.97 -27.99 -5.11
N THR A 967 15.26 -27.95 -4.76
CA THR A 967 16.02 -26.70 -4.65
C THR A 967 16.59 -26.26 -6.00
N ALA A 968 17.40 -27.11 -6.64
CA ALA A 968 18.17 -26.83 -7.85
C ALA A 968 17.50 -27.30 -9.16
N GLY A 969 16.33 -27.96 -9.11
CA GLY A 969 15.68 -28.56 -10.28
C GLY A 969 15.47 -27.60 -11.45
N ARG A 970 15.01 -26.37 -11.18
CA ARG A 970 14.95 -25.30 -12.20
C ARG A 970 16.32 -25.03 -12.84
N GLN A 971 17.38 -24.90 -12.04
CA GLN A 971 18.74 -24.64 -12.53
C GLN A 971 19.29 -25.83 -13.36
N ILE A 972 19.02 -27.07 -12.95
CA ILE A 972 19.39 -28.28 -13.69
C ILE A 972 18.70 -28.29 -15.07
N LEU A 973 17.42 -27.91 -15.13
CA LEU A 973 16.68 -27.80 -16.39
C LEU A 973 17.22 -26.68 -17.29
N THR A 974 17.40 -25.46 -16.76
CA THR A 974 17.68 -24.28 -17.58
C THR A 974 19.16 -24.07 -17.88
N LYS A 975 20.06 -24.44 -16.95
CA LYS A 975 21.52 -24.23 -17.02
C LYS A 975 22.36 -25.52 -16.99
N GLY A 976 21.74 -26.69 -16.79
CA GLY A 976 22.44 -27.96 -16.85
C GLY A 976 22.99 -28.29 -18.24
N ASP A 977 24.05 -29.09 -18.26
CA ASP A 977 24.63 -29.67 -19.47
C ASP A 977 23.95 -31.02 -19.82
N ALA A 978 24.41 -31.66 -20.90
CA ALA A 978 23.87 -32.95 -21.34
C ALA A 978 24.04 -34.05 -20.28
N THR A 979 25.12 -34.00 -19.49
CA THR A 979 25.35 -34.91 -18.36
C THR A 979 24.29 -34.69 -17.26
N SER A 980 24.01 -33.43 -16.91
CA SER A 980 23.04 -33.04 -15.88
C SER A 980 21.65 -33.53 -16.27
N PHE A 981 21.24 -33.30 -17.50
CA PHE A 981 19.96 -33.75 -18.03
C PHE A 981 19.87 -35.29 -18.12
N GLY A 982 20.93 -35.97 -18.55
CA GLY A 982 20.99 -37.43 -18.60
C GLY A 982 20.82 -38.09 -17.23
N LEU A 983 21.49 -37.55 -16.20
CA LEU A 983 21.33 -37.98 -14.80
C LEU A 983 19.92 -37.73 -14.27
N LEU A 984 19.32 -36.57 -14.62
CA LEU A 984 17.96 -36.20 -14.23
C LEU A 984 16.94 -37.19 -14.80
N LYS A 985 17.04 -37.44 -16.11
CA LYS A 985 16.17 -38.38 -16.84
C LYS A 985 16.29 -39.80 -16.27
N ALA A 986 17.51 -40.29 -16.06
CA ALA A 986 17.76 -41.62 -15.50
C ALA A 986 17.20 -41.79 -14.07
N HIS A 987 17.08 -40.70 -13.28
CA HIS A 987 16.44 -40.76 -11.96
C HIS A 987 14.91 -40.92 -12.06
N PHE A 988 14.23 -40.15 -12.91
CA PHE A 988 12.78 -40.29 -13.09
C PHE A 988 12.38 -41.55 -13.87
N GLU A 989 13.22 -42.08 -14.75
CA GLU A 989 13.02 -43.39 -15.38
C GLU A 989 13.03 -44.55 -14.37
N LYS A 990 13.82 -44.44 -13.29
CA LYS A 990 13.80 -45.38 -12.15
C LYS A 990 12.62 -45.16 -11.21
N ASN A 991 12.11 -43.93 -11.11
CA ASN A 991 11.06 -43.53 -10.15
C ASN A 991 9.81 -42.99 -10.88
N PRO A 992 9.16 -43.80 -11.75
CA PRO A 992 8.08 -43.34 -12.64
C PRO A 992 6.78 -42.93 -11.92
N SER A 993 6.69 -43.11 -10.60
CA SER A 993 5.59 -42.65 -9.75
C SER A 993 5.72 -41.19 -9.31
N GLU A 994 6.90 -40.57 -9.48
CA GLU A 994 7.15 -39.19 -9.08
C GLU A 994 6.75 -38.18 -10.17
N ASP A 995 6.12 -37.06 -9.79
CA ASP A 995 5.85 -35.94 -10.71
C ASP A 995 7.14 -35.10 -10.89
N PRO A 996 7.78 -35.08 -12.07
CA PRO A 996 9.04 -34.36 -12.24
C PRO A 996 8.88 -32.87 -12.01
N ALA A 997 7.77 -32.26 -12.43
CA ALA A 997 7.54 -30.83 -12.21
C ALA A 997 7.38 -30.48 -10.72
N GLY A 998 6.73 -31.35 -9.94
CA GLY A 998 6.62 -31.24 -8.49
C GLY A 998 7.98 -31.38 -7.81
N GLN A 999 8.71 -32.47 -8.11
CA GLN A 999 10.00 -32.75 -7.47
C GLN A 999 11.11 -31.77 -7.83
N LEU A 1000 11.08 -31.19 -9.03
CA LEU A 1000 12.06 -30.19 -9.47
C LEU A 1000 11.76 -28.77 -8.95
N GLY A 1001 10.71 -28.61 -8.15
CA GLY A 1001 10.30 -27.31 -7.62
C GLY A 1001 9.79 -26.35 -8.69
N VAL A 1002 9.32 -26.86 -9.83
CA VAL A 1002 8.79 -26.11 -10.99
C VAL A 1002 7.28 -26.32 -11.16
N SER A 1003 6.56 -26.54 -10.06
CA SER A 1003 5.09 -26.56 -10.04
C SER A 1003 4.51 -25.16 -9.83
N TYR A 1004 3.26 -24.93 -10.25
CA TYR A 1004 2.55 -23.63 -10.19
C TYR A 1004 3.23 -22.53 -11.04
N ALA A 1005 3.27 -21.28 -10.58
CA ALA A 1005 3.73 -20.13 -11.35
C ALA A 1005 5.12 -20.30 -12.04
N PRO A 1006 6.15 -20.89 -11.40
CA PRO A 1006 7.42 -21.20 -12.07
C PRO A 1006 7.32 -22.14 -13.27
N MET A 1007 6.28 -22.99 -13.36
CA MET A 1007 6.15 -24.02 -14.39
C MET A 1007 6.13 -23.42 -15.80
N ARG A 1008 5.34 -22.36 -15.99
CA ARG A 1008 5.25 -21.67 -17.28
C ARG A 1008 6.54 -20.94 -17.62
N GLU A 1009 7.17 -20.26 -16.65
CA GLU A 1009 8.43 -19.56 -16.92
C GLU A 1009 9.51 -20.52 -17.42
N VAL A 1010 9.65 -21.70 -16.78
CA VAL A 1010 10.63 -22.72 -17.17
C VAL A 1010 10.30 -23.34 -18.53
N LEU A 1011 9.02 -23.59 -18.83
CA LEU A 1011 8.61 -24.11 -20.14
C LEU A 1011 8.78 -23.09 -21.26
N ASP A 1012 8.44 -21.81 -21.03
CA ASP A 1012 8.66 -20.72 -21.99
C ASP A 1012 10.17 -20.49 -22.23
N GLU A 1013 11.01 -20.59 -21.19
CA GLU A 1013 12.48 -20.49 -21.28
C GLU A 1013 13.11 -21.68 -22.02
N LEU A 1014 12.68 -22.90 -21.73
CA LEU A 1014 13.14 -24.12 -22.43
C LEU A 1014 12.67 -24.14 -23.90
N ALA A 1015 11.45 -23.71 -24.19
CA ALA A 1015 10.93 -23.59 -25.56
C ALA A 1015 11.69 -22.54 -26.39
N ALA A 1016 12.22 -21.50 -25.74
CA ALA A 1016 13.04 -20.47 -26.40
C ALA A 1016 14.48 -20.93 -26.72
N ARG A 1017 14.96 -22.03 -26.12
CA ARG A 1017 16.32 -22.55 -26.38
C ARG A 1017 16.42 -23.16 -27.79
N LYS A 1018 17.42 -22.70 -28.53
CA LYS A 1018 17.69 -23.14 -29.92
C LYS A 1018 18.63 -24.35 -30.01
N ASP A 1019 19.36 -24.65 -28.94
CA ASP A 1019 20.25 -25.79 -28.85
C ASP A 1019 19.49 -27.11 -28.64
N ASP A 1020 20.08 -28.23 -29.07
CA ASP A 1020 19.39 -29.52 -29.09
C ASP A 1020 19.17 -30.11 -27.70
N LEU A 1021 20.00 -29.72 -26.71
CA LEU A 1021 19.77 -30.09 -25.31
C LEU A 1021 18.52 -29.39 -24.79
N GLY A 1022 18.39 -28.08 -24.98
CA GLY A 1022 17.20 -27.31 -24.58
C GLY A 1022 15.91 -27.88 -25.16
N LYS A 1023 15.89 -28.25 -26.44
CA LYS A 1023 14.74 -28.92 -27.09
C LYS A 1023 14.43 -30.29 -26.49
N GLN A 1024 15.45 -31.09 -26.17
CA GLN A 1024 15.28 -32.41 -25.53
C GLN A 1024 14.74 -32.27 -24.10
N THR A 1025 15.27 -31.32 -23.33
CA THR A 1025 14.82 -31.02 -21.97
C THR A 1025 13.40 -30.46 -21.94
N TYR A 1026 13.07 -29.55 -22.86
CA TYR A 1026 11.72 -29.06 -23.10
C TYR A 1026 10.74 -30.21 -23.34
N ARG A 1027 11.01 -31.02 -24.37
CA ARG A 1027 10.16 -32.13 -24.78
C ARG A 1027 9.95 -33.14 -23.66
N TRP A 1028 11.04 -33.56 -23.00
CA TRP A 1028 10.98 -34.49 -21.87
C TRP A 1028 10.14 -33.96 -20.71
N LEU A 1029 10.31 -32.68 -20.34
CA LEU A 1029 9.55 -32.08 -19.23
C LEU A 1029 8.06 -31.96 -19.56
N VAL A 1030 7.73 -31.61 -20.81
CA VAL A 1030 6.35 -31.56 -21.32
C VAL A 1030 5.71 -32.95 -21.29
N GLU A 1031 6.33 -33.95 -21.94
CA GLU A 1031 5.82 -35.32 -22.04
C GLU A 1031 5.61 -35.96 -20.65
N THR A 1032 6.60 -35.82 -19.75
CA THR A 1032 6.54 -36.44 -18.42
C THR A 1032 5.60 -35.72 -17.44
N SER A 1033 5.44 -34.40 -17.55
CA SER A 1033 4.55 -33.64 -16.66
C SER A 1033 3.09 -33.63 -17.11
N ALA A 1034 2.80 -33.86 -18.40
CA ALA A 1034 1.49 -33.66 -19.00
C ALA A 1034 0.34 -34.37 -18.26
N SER A 1035 0.49 -35.67 -17.99
CA SER A 1035 -0.56 -36.48 -17.35
C SER A 1035 -0.92 -35.93 -15.95
N HIS A 1036 0.09 -35.56 -15.14
CA HIS A 1036 -0.13 -35.02 -13.81
C HIS A 1036 -0.65 -33.58 -13.85
N ALA A 1037 -0.10 -32.74 -14.73
CA ALA A 1037 -0.46 -31.33 -14.85
C ALA A 1037 -1.89 -31.14 -15.38
N LEU A 1038 -2.34 -31.94 -16.35
CA LEU A 1038 -3.73 -31.96 -16.81
C LEU A 1038 -4.65 -32.51 -15.72
N LYS A 1039 -4.29 -33.64 -15.08
CA LYS A 1039 -5.10 -34.22 -13.99
C LYS A 1039 -5.33 -33.26 -12.83
N THR A 1040 -4.29 -32.51 -12.43
CA THR A 1040 -4.37 -31.47 -11.38
C THR A 1040 -4.79 -30.10 -11.90
N SER A 1041 -5.05 -29.98 -13.21
CA SER A 1041 -5.51 -28.76 -13.90
C SER A 1041 -4.63 -27.53 -13.64
N ARG A 1042 -3.31 -27.71 -13.74
CA ARG A 1042 -2.31 -26.64 -13.60
C ARG A 1042 -2.49 -25.62 -14.73
N THR A 1043 -3.07 -24.47 -14.39
CA THR A 1043 -3.41 -23.39 -15.32
C THR A 1043 -2.23 -22.89 -16.14
N GLU A 1044 -1.04 -22.87 -15.55
CA GLU A 1044 0.21 -22.40 -16.13
C GLU A 1044 0.73 -23.36 -17.21
N PHE A 1045 0.60 -24.67 -16.98
CA PHE A 1045 0.89 -25.69 -17.98
C PHE A 1045 -0.10 -25.62 -19.14
N ILE A 1046 -1.40 -25.59 -18.84
CA ILE A 1046 -2.46 -25.54 -19.86
C ILE A 1046 -2.31 -24.28 -20.73
N ALA A 1047 -2.03 -23.12 -20.13
CA ALA A 1047 -1.77 -21.89 -20.86
C ALA A 1047 -0.53 -21.97 -21.77
N HIS A 1048 0.53 -22.67 -21.36
CA HIS A 1048 1.71 -22.90 -22.18
C HIS A 1048 1.42 -23.86 -23.35
N VAL A 1049 0.79 -25.02 -23.07
CA VAL A 1049 0.39 -26.02 -24.08
C VAL A 1049 -0.51 -25.39 -25.15
N LEU A 1050 -1.48 -24.55 -24.75
CA LEU A 1050 -2.32 -23.77 -25.67
C LEU A 1050 -1.53 -22.74 -26.48
N ALA A 1051 -0.58 -22.02 -25.86
CA ALA A 1051 0.24 -21.02 -26.54
C ALA A 1051 1.17 -21.64 -27.59
N GLN A 1052 1.74 -22.80 -27.30
CA GLN A 1052 2.61 -23.56 -28.21
C GLN A 1052 1.83 -24.44 -29.22
N LYS A 1053 0.50 -24.52 -29.10
CA LYS A 1053 -0.40 -25.34 -29.94
C LYS A 1053 -0.02 -26.82 -29.99
N LEU A 1054 0.41 -27.37 -28.86
CA LEU A 1054 0.76 -28.79 -28.75
C LEU A 1054 -0.49 -29.66 -28.82
N ASP A 1055 -0.37 -30.84 -29.40
CA ASP A 1055 -1.42 -31.88 -29.43
C ASP A 1055 -1.05 -33.06 -28.50
N LEU A 1056 -1.93 -34.05 -28.35
CA LEU A 1056 -1.75 -35.25 -27.54
C LEU A 1056 -0.40 -35.93 -27.82
N SER A 1057 0.02 -36.04 -29.08
CA SER A 1057 1.29 -36.66 -29.47
C SER A 1057 2.52 -35.94 -28.90
N ASP A 1058 2.48 -34.61 -28.78
CA ASP A 1058 3.56 -33.80 -28.21
C ASP A 1058 3.63 -33.94 -26.68
N LEU A 1059 2.55 -34.40 -26.06
CA LEU A 1059 2.43 -34.71 -24.65
C LEU A 1059 2.68 -36.20 -24.33
N ALA A 1060 3.13 -37.00 -25.30
CA ALA A 1060 3.22 -38.47 -25.24
C ALA A 1060 1.88 -39.18 -24.90
N LEU A 1061 0.77 -38.49 -25.13
CA LEU A 1061 -0.59 -38.99 -24.99
C LEU A 1061 -1.10 -39.55 -26.33
N ASP A 1062 -1.94 -40.56 -26.21
CA ASP A 1062 -2.79 -41.08 -27.28
C ASP A 1062 -4.24 -40.96 -26.83
N LEU A 1063 -5.20 -41.29 -27.70
CA LEU A 1063 -6.62 -41.19 -27.38
C LEU A 1063 -7.05 -42.07 -26.20
N ASP A 1064 -6.39 -43.21 -25.96
CA ASP A 1064 -6.74 -44.13 -24.87
C ASP A 1064 -6.19 -43.64 -23.52
N LYS A 1065 -4.98 -43.05 -23.50
CA LYS A 1065 -4.47 -42.31 -22.34
C LYS A 1065 -5.30 -41.06 -22.05
N ALA A 1066 -5.69 -40.30 -23.07
CA ALA A 1066 -6.56 -39.14 -22.92
C ALA A 1066 -7.93 -39.53 -22.31
N LEU A 1067 -8.55 -40.60 -22.82
CA LEU A 1067 -9.78 -41.19 -22.28
C LEU A 1067 -9.60 -41.60 -20.80
N ALA A 1068 -8.49 -42.27 -20.47
CA ALA A 1068 -8.17 -42.68 -19.11
C ALA A 1068 -7.98 -41.47 -18.17
N LEU A 1069 -7.36 -40.38 -18.63
CA LEU A 1069 -7.21 -39.13 -17.87
C LEU A 1069 -8.56 -38.43 -17.64
N VAL A 1070 -9.40 -38.27 -18.67
CA VAL A 1070 -10.76 -37.70 -18.53
C VAL A 1070 -11.57 -38.49 -17.49
N LYS A 1071 -11.53 -39.83 -17.55
CA LYS A 1071 -12.16 -40.71 -16.56
C LYS A 1071 -11.62 -40.48 -15.15
N GLN A 1072 -10.30 -40.47 -14.95
CA GLN A 1072 -9.70 -40.25 -13.63
C GLN A 1072 -10.05 -38.88 -13.04
N ILE A 1073 -10.08 -37.84 -13.87
CA ILE A 1073 -10.46 -36.49 -13.43
C ILE A 1073 -11.92 -36.49 -12.98
N ALA A 1074 -12.83 -36.98 -13.81
CA ALA A 1074 -14.26 -37.07 -13.47
C ALA A 1074 -14.54 -37.89 -12.19
N GLU A 1075 -13.83 -39.01 -11.97
CA GLU A 1075 -13.90 -39.79 -10.73
C GLU A 1075 -13.48 -38.96 -9.49
N SER A 1076 -12.41 -38.16 -9.62
CA SER A 1076 -11.90 -37.32 -8.55
C SER A 1076 -12.73 -36.05 -8.27
N GLN A 1077 -13.25 -35.38 -9.30
CA GLN A 1077 -14.00 -34.13 -9.15
C GLN A 1077 -15.29 -34.31 -8.34
N TYR A 1078 -15.93 -35.48 -8.47
CA TYR A 1078 -17.14 -35.78 -7.73
C TYR A 1078 -16.89 -36.13 -6.26
N TYR A 1079 -15.72 -36.69 -5.92
CA TYR A 1079 -15.32 -36.89 -4.51
C TYR A 1079 -15.31 -35.57 -3.72
N TYR A 1080 -15.03 -34.45 -4.41
CA TYR A 1080 -15.03 -33.09 -3.85
C TYR A 1080 -16.30 -32.27 -4.15
N GLY A 1081 -17.34 -32.88 -4.74
CA GLY A 1081 -18.64 -32.23 -4.98
C GLY A 1081 -18.65 -31.10 -6.01
N THR A 1082 -17.61 -30.96 -6.84
CA THR A 1082 -17.52 -29.88 -7.85
C THR A 1082 -18.43 -30.16 -9.06
N GLN A 1083 -19.22 -29.16 -9.49
CA GLN A 1083 -20.18 -29.28 -10.61
C GLN A 1083 -19.67 -28.75 -11.96
N SER A 1084 -18.38 -28.38 -12.07
CA SER A 1084 -17.78 -27.81 -13.28
C SER A 1084 -16.64 -28.69 -13.79
N ILE A 1085 -16.57 -28.94 -15.10
CA ILE A 1085 -15.41 -29.60 -15.72
C ILE A 1085 -14.12 -28.82 -15.43
N SER A 1086 -13.04 -29.53 -15.09
CA SER A 1086 -11.75 -28.90 -14.83
C SER A 1086 -11.09 -28.39 -16.11
N GLU A 1087 -10.20 -27.39 -16.00
CA GLU A 1087 -9.47 -26.86 -17.16
C GLU A 1087 -8.60 -27.92 -17.86
N GLY A 1088 -8.09 -28.92 -17.12
CA GLY A 1088 -7.41 -30.07 -17.73
C GLY A 1088 -8.33 -30.98 -18.54
N THR A 1089 -9.57 -31.19 -18.07
CA THR A 1089 -10.60 -31.91 -18.84
C THR A 1089 -11.01 -31.11 -20.08
N LYS A 1090 -11.20 -29.79 -19.95
CA LYS A 1090 -11.46 -28.92 -21.10
C LYS A 1090 -10.34 -29.00 -22.13
N TRP A 1091 -9.08 -28.95 -21.70
CA TRP A 1091 -7.98 -29.05 -22.63
C TRP A 1091 -7.95 -30.42 -23.34
N LEU A 1092 -8.17 -31.53 -22.62
CA LEU A 1092 -8.24 -32.87 -23.23
C LEU A 1092 -9.36 -32.99 -24.27
N LEU A 1093 -10.54 -32.44 -23.97
CA LEU A 1093 -11.71 -32.53 -24.85
C LEU A 1093 -11.62 -31.58 -26.05
N PHE A 1094 -11.22 -30.33 -25.84
CA PHE A 1094 -11.31 -29.26 -26.84
C PHE A 1094 -9.96 -28.88 -27.46
N ARG A 1095 -8.84 -29.10 -26.77
CA ARG A 1095 -7.47 -28.68 -27.18
C ARG A 1095 -7.36 -27.20 -27.61
N GLY A 1096 -8.21 -26.34 -27.06
CA GLY A 1096 -8.32 -24.92 -27.42
C GLY A 1096 -9.21 -24.61 -28.63
N ALA A 1097 -9.81 -25.61 -29.28
CA ALA A 1097 -10.82 -25.45 -30.31
C ALA A 1097 -12.22 -25.13 -29.71
N LYS A 1098 -13.16 -24.76 -30.59
CA LYS A 1098 -14.57 -24.48 -30.21
C LYS A 1098 -15.47 -25.72 -30.21
N SER A 1099 -15.00 -26.80 -30.84
CA SER A 1099 -15.65 -28.09 -30.88
C SER A 1099 -14.75 -29.10 -30.17
N PRO A 1100 -15.31 -30.13 -29.53
CA PRO A 1100 -14.49 -31.19 -28.93
C PRO A 1100 -13.81 -32.03 -30.03
N ASP A 1101 -12.81 -32.82 -29.66
CA ASP A 1101 -12.22 -33.84 -30.53
C ASP A 1101 -13.20 -35.00 -30.74
N ASP A 1102 -13.73 -35.12 -31.96
CA ASP A 1102 -14.71 -36.15 -32.32
C ASP A 1102 -14.21 -37.58 -32.00
N ALA A 1103 -12.91 -37.85 -32.17
CA ALA A 1103 -12.34 -39.19 -31.95
C ALA A 1103 -12.29 -39.58 -30.46
N LEU A 1104 -11.92 -38.65 -29.58
CA LEU A 1104 -12.00 -38.82 -28.12
C LEU A 1104 -13.45 -38.85 -27.65
N MET A 1105 -14.34 -38.06 -28.23
CA MET A 1105 -15.76 -38.04 -27.88
C MET A 1105 -16.48 -39.35 -28.20
N GLU A 1106 -16.27 -39.92 -29.40
CA GLU A 1106 -16.81 -41.26 -29.74
C GLU A 1106 -16.23 -42.35 -28.81
N LYS A 1107 -14.95 -42.24 -28.40
CA LYS A 1107 -14.35 -43.14 -27.39
C LYS A 1107 -14.95 -42.98 -25.99
N ILE A 1108 -15.34 -41.76 -25.58
CA ILE A 1108 -16.06 -41.52 -24.32
C ILE A 1108 -17.46 -42.15 -24.41
N ILE A 1109 -18.21 -41.89 -25.48
CA ILE A 1109 -19.54 -42.48 -25.73
C ILE A 1109 -19.49 -44.01 -25.67
N ALA A 1110 -18.50 -44.64 -26.34
CA ALA A 1110 -18.33 -46.09 -26.33
C ALA A 1110 -17.88 -46.68 -24.98
N SER A 1111 -17.60 -45.85 -23.97
CA SER A 1111 -17.01 -46.27 -22.68
C SER A 1111 -17.76 -45.80 -21.43
N ILE A 1112 -18.57 -44.72 -21.52
CA ILE A 1112 -19.22 -44.06 -20.38
C ILE A 1112 -20.27 -44.95 -19.70
N ASP A 1113 -20.85 -45.90 -20.43
CA ASP A 1113 -21.70 -46.97 -19.91
C ASP A 1113 -20.95 -47.83 -18.87
N LYS A 1114 -19.74 -48.27 -19.21
CA LYS A 1114 -18.85 -49.13 -18.42
C LYS A 1114 -18.13 -48.41 -17.28
N TRP A 1115 -18.12 -47.07 -17.27
CA TRP A 1115 -17.56 -46.31 -16.16
C TRP A 1115 -18.43 -46.51 -14.91
N LYS A 1116 -17.79 -46.90 -13.79
CA LYS A 1116 -18.45 -47.22 -12.50
C LYS A 1116 -18.96 -45.98 -11.74
N PHE A 1117 -19.51 -45.02 -12.47
CA PHE A 1117 -20.09 -43.80 -11.94
C PHE A 1117 -21.47 -44.11 -11.37
N GLN A 1118 -21.74 -43.55 -10.19
CA GLN A 1118 -23.09 -43.45 -9.63
C GLN A 1118 -24.01 -42.64 -10.57
N PRO A 1119 -25.34 -42.79 -10.51
CA PRO A 1119 -26.25 -42.08 -11.42
C PRO A 1119 -26.11 -40.55 -11.37
N ASN A 1120 -25.85 -40.00 -10.18
CA ASN A 1120 -25.56 -38.58 -9.95
C ASN A 1120 -24.17 -38.15 -10.45
N GLN A 1121 -23.17 -39.04 -10.47
CA GLN A 1121 -21.87 -38.81 -11.12
C GLN A 1121 -22.01 -38.73 -12.64
N LYS A 1122 -22.72 -39.68 -13.28
CA LYS A 1122 -22.96 -39.64 -14.73
C LYS A 1122 -23.71 -38.37 -15.14
N LYS A 1123 -24.81 -38.06 -14.44
CA LYS A 1123 -25.58 -36.84 -14.67
C LYS A 1123 -24.72 -35.58 -14.46
N GLY A 1124 -23.99 -35.49 -13.35
CA GLY A 1124 -23.15 -34.34 -13.04
C GLY A 1124 -22.05 -34.09 -14.08
N PHE A 1125 -21.41 -35.15 -14.59
CA PHE A 1125 -20.43 -35.05 -15.68
C PHE A 1125 -21.05 -34.55 -16.98
N ILE A 1126 -22.20 -35.09 -17.39
CA ILE A 1126 -22.94 -34.69 -18.61
C ILE A 1126 -23.50 -33.26 -18.50
N ASP A 1127 -23.93 -32.85 -17.30
CA ASP A 1127 -24.44 -31.49 -17.05
C ASP A 1127 -23.31 -30.46 -16.99
N ALA A 1128 -22.16 -30.80 -16.41
CA ALA A 1128 -20.95 -29.96 -16.37
C ALA A 1128 -20.34 -29.72 -17.76
N LEU A 1129 -20.61 -30.61 -18.73
CA LEU A 1129 -20.25 -30.47 -20.14
C LEU A 1129 -21.20 -29.51 -20.90
N SER A 1130 -21.55 -28.38 -20.28
CA SER A 1130 -22.40 -27.33 -20.88
C SER A 1130 -21.75 -26.62 -22.07
N GLU A 1131 -20.43 -26.75 -22.23
CA GLU A 1131 -19.65 -26.20 -23.34
C GLU A 1131 -19.67 -27.10 -24.60
N LEU A 1132 -20.24 -28.32 -24.52
CA LEU A 1132 -20.40 -29.18 -25.70
C LEU A 1132 -21.45 -28.64 -26.69
N ALA A 1133 -21.23 -28.94 -27.97
CA ALA A 1133 -22.25 -28.75 -28.98
C ALA A 1133 -23.49 -29.64 -28.67
N PRO A 1134 -24.73 -29.19 -28.98
CA PRO A 1134 -25.95 -29.86 -28.55
C PRO A 1134 -26.10 -31.31 -29.03
N ASP A 1135 -25.55 -31.62 -30.21
CA ASP A 1135 -25.49 -32.95 -30.80
C ASP A 1135 -24.58 -33.91 -30.01
N TRP A 1136 -23.38 -33.47 -29.63
CA TRP A 1136 -22.49 -34.24 -28.75
C TRP A 1136 -23.11 -34.47 -27.36
N LYS A 1137 -23.80 -33.46 -26.80
CA LYS A 1137 -24.53 -33.63 -25.54
C LYS A 1137 -25.67 -34.64 -25.67
N ALA A 1138 -26.44 -34.60 -26.76
CA ALA A 1138 -27.51 -35.57 -27.02
C ALA A 1138 -26.98 -37.00 -27.22
N LYS A 1139 -25.86 -37.18 -27.95
CA LYS A 1139 -25.17 -38.49 -28.06
C LYS A 1139 -24.76 -39.03 -26.69
N LEU A 1140 -24.11 -38.22 -25.85
CA LEU A 1140 -23.69 -38.59 -24.49
C LEU A 1140 -24.84 -38.82 -23.50
N GLN A 1141 -26.04 -38.29 -23.78
CA GLN A 1141 -27.26 -38.56 -23.00
C GLN A 1141 -27.99 -39.84 -23.45
N THR A 1142 -27.69 -40.32 -24.67
CA THR A 1142 -28.29 -41.52 -25.26
C THR A 1142 -27.52 -42.79 -24.90
N ALA A 1143 -26.21 -42.66 -24.62
CA ALA A 1143 -25.31 -43.72 -24.15
C ALA A 1143 -25.21 -43.78 -22.61
#